data_AF-A0A821F4I1-F1
#
_entry.id   AF-A0A821F4I1-F1
#
_cell.length_a   1.000
_cell.length_b   1.000
_cell.length_c   1.000
_cell.angle_alpha   90.00
_cell.angle_beta   90.00
_cell.angle_gamma   90.00
#
_symmetry.space_group_name_H-M   'P 1'
#
loop_
_entity.id
_entity.type
_entity.pdbx_description
1 polymer ?
#
loop_
_entity_poly.entity_id
_entity_poly.type
_entity_poly.pdbx_seq_one_letter_code
_entity_poly.pdbx_strand_id
1 'polypeptide(L)'
;MSSSSTTEPKLAFTSLCIWPAYGALPSFDPECLSVLAHFAFSRLNVPIKTNLGRLMFYKERLPLLLSDNDNIHLAAGYEAIVELCKRSHIDIDEQFHANIADLLALNALVKSAFVPAVLDTFWLDDTYRSSIINIYARSLGGFPLAFFYGKQKTEKIKKQFNIIYGDNNFDQTRKSIFEKGKKVLDHLTVVLGTKPFLFGASPTSVDAFVFGYLAPLIHGPASNSALARYASSRKNLRDFVDRILTVYLGDLAKESATADSVSTTIPTRPNEDRLRDKVAVIAVGILTMCAYAYLSGLVRIEINQTVFDVDNLIENIAYKSTDGNVVNENFDPNLLESKFRQAMSILQDYQVQTEQNIKHLEEACEKERNTWANSVAQLEELYQSTYTGQQELEMRISVISTKVIQIGHQLESKSNPRQQLIDARTTAKYLERFLDANDDVSLMFQDASKLEQAAHIIHQLYNVLQELPDEPKFIEAKTKVKERYLAIEEELLLEFSRAQVRNDKKAMKKYIKLLSKFKGHNDCIQNFITDCLKGYFDNPNIDIFYSIPQLFTKVSELINELFDQPEKVTERLIITVYTEKLAPYVRDQLDAYVRNPDLDNMEKYLQTLYTLSKKATKLSNDLQTQKISDDPAFLHKLNQHVFKSYLKTYSKYEINCLEEKFQVHLERVESTGGQRRIKPTGL
;
A
#
# COMPACT_ATOMS: atom_id res chain seq x y z
N MET A 1 -0.38 -38.09 -55.39
CA MET A 1 0.34 -36.81 -55.35
C MET A 1 -0.68 -35.71 -55.15
N SER A 2 -0.76 -35.16 -53.95
CA SER A 2 -1.34 -33.84 -53.69
C SER A 2 -0.78 -33.38 -52.34
N SER A 3 0.11 -32.41 -52.40
CA SER A 3 0.80 -31.78 -51.27
C SER A 3 -0.19 -30.94 -50.47
N SER A 4 -0.44 -31.35 -49.23
CA SER A 4 -1.17 -30.58 -48.23
C SER A 4 -0.31 -29.42 -47.72
N SER A 5 -0.68 -28.20 -48.07
CA SER A 5 -0.18 -26.96 -47.48
C SER A 5 -0.62 -26.88 -46.02
N THR A 6 0.34 -27.00 -45.11
CA THR A 6 0.18 -26.69 -43.68
C THR A 6 -0.11 -25.20 -43.51
N THR A 7 -1.33 -24.88 -43.10
CA THR A 7 -1.78 -23.56 -42.70
C THR A 7 -1.14 -23.17 -41.37
N GLU A 8 -0.27 -22.16 -41.38
CA GLU A 8 0.24 -21.50 -40.17
C GLU A 8 -0.90 -20.81 -39.40
N PRO A 9 -0.93 -20.86 -38.05
CA PRO A 9 -1.94 -20.18 -37.26
C PRO A 9 -1.69 -18.67 -37.27
N LYS A 10 -2.50 -17.92 -38.02
CA LYS A 10 -2.55 -16.44 -37.96
C LYS A 10 -3.05 -15.99 -36.58
N LEU A 11 -2.15 -15.48 -35.76
CA LEU A 11 -2.47 -14.70 -34.57
C LEU A 11 -3.02 -13.32 -34.97
N ALA A 12 -4.27 -13.04 -34.63
CA ALA A 12 -4.95 -11.78 -34.95
C ALA A 12 -4.57 -10.65 -33.97
N PHE A 13 -3.32 -10.19 -34.01
CA PHE A 13 -2.93 -8.91 -33.41
C PHE A 13 -3.38 -7.77 -34.31
N THR A 14 -4.26 -6.90 -33.83
CA THR A 14 -5.05 -6.02 -34.72
C THR A 14 -4.71 -4.55 -34.61
N SER A 15 -4.31 -4.03 -33.45
CA SER A 15 -3.57 -2.77 -33.38
C SER A 15 -2.87 -2.55 -32.05
N LEU A 16 -1.72 -1.85 -32.10
CA LEU A 16 -0.97 -1.41 -30.93
C LEU A 16 -1.14 0.11 -30.76
N CYS A 17 -1.67 0.52 -29.61
CA CYS A 17 -1.72 1.93 -29.23
C CYS A 17 -0.49 2.31 -28.40
N ILE A 18 0.19 3.37 -28.81
CA ILE A 18 1.40 3.89 -28.15
C ILE A 18 1.35 5.42 -28.01
N TRP A 19 2.22 5.96 -27.16
CA TRP A 19 2.52 7.39 -27.14
C TRP A 19 3.20 7.82 -28.46
N PRO A 20 2.94 9.05 -28.94
CA PRO A 20 3.48 9.50 -30.21
C PRO A 20 5.01 9.68 -30.16
N ALA A 21 5.59 9.81 -31.36
CA ALA A 21 7.03 9.97 -31.55
C ALA A 21 7.57 11.29 -30.99
N TYR A 22 8.89 11.31 -30.77
CA TYR A 22 9.62 12.51 -30.37
C TYR A 22 11.04 12.48 -30.94
N GLY A 23 11.36 13.42 -31.82
CA GLY A 23 12.68 13.51 -32.43
C GLY A 23 13.03 12.25 -33.21
N ALA A 24 14.13 11.57 -32.84
CA ALA A 24 14.58 10.33 -33.47
C ALA A 24 13.91 9.07 -32.89
N LEU A 25 13.06 9.21 -31.87
CA LEU A 25 12.42 8.09 -31.19
C LEU A 25 10.99 7.85 -31.72
N PRO A 26 10.63 6.60 -32.09
CA PRO A 26 9.26 6.25 -32.49
C PRO A 26 8.19 6.52 -31.44
N SER A 27 8.57 6.58 -30.16
CA SER A 27 7.72 6.97 -29.03
C SER A 27 8.59 7.64 -27.96
N PHE A 28 8.05 8.63 -27.23
CA PHE A 28 8.77 9.22 -26.10
C PHE A 28 8.68 8.40 -24.80
N ASP A 29 7.74 7.47 -24.72
CA ASP A 29 7.47 6.72 -23.50
C ASP A 29 8.33 5.44 -23.41
N PRO A 30 9.01 5.20 -22.26
CA PRO A 30 9.92 4.06 -22.13
C PRO A 30 9.27 2.68 -22.32
N GLU A 31 8.05 2.48 -21.84
CA GLU A 31 7.36 1.19 -21.96
C GLU A 31 6.88 0.95 -23.39
N CYS A 32 6.40 2.00 -24.07
CA CYS A 32 6.03 1.93 -25.48
C CYS A 32 7.22 1.53 -26.37
N LEU A 33 8.39 2.14 -26.14
CA LEU A 33 9.62 1.77 -26.85
C LEU A 33 10.06 0.33 -26.57
N SER A 34 9.90 -0.14 -25.33
CA SER A 34 10.21 -1.52 -24.95
C SER A 34 9.36 -2.52 -25.74
N VAL A 35 8.05 -2.26 -25.88
CA VAL A 35 7.14 -3.12 -26.67
C VAL A 35 7.47 -3.06 -28.16
N LEU A 36 7.75 -1.87 -28.71
CA LEU A 36 8.14 -1.74 -30.12
C LEU A 36 9.41 -2.53 -30.44
N ALA A 37 10.42 -2.46 -29.57
CA ALA A 37 11.63 -3.25 -29.73
C ALA A 37 11.34 -4.76 -29.63
N HIS A 38 10.49 -5.17 -28.69
CA HIS A 38 10.09 -6.57 -28.54
C HIS A 38 9.36 -7.09 -29.79
N PHE A 39 8.45 -6.31 -30.37
CA PHE A 39 7.74 -6.65 -31.61
C PHE A 39 8.70 -6.70 -32.81
N ALA A 40 9.63 -5.76 -32.89
CA ALA A 40 10.63 -5.76 -33.95
C ALA A 40 11.56 -6.98 -33.86
N PHE A 41 11.98 -7.37 -32.65
CA PHE A 41 12.82 -8.55 -32.43
C PHE A 41 12.10 -9.86 -32.75
N SER A 42 10.80 -9.94 -32.44
CA SER A 42 9.93 -11.07 -32.79
C SER A 42 9.41 -11.03 -34.24
N ARG A 43 9.79 -10.01 -35.02
CA ARG A 43 9.34 -9.78 -36.42
C ARG A 43 7.81 -9.69 -36.56
N LEU A 44 7.13 -9.24 -35.50
CA LEU A 44 5.70 -9.00 -35.50
C LEU A 44 5.41 -7.64 -36.15
N ASN A 45 4.64 -7.65 -37.23
CA ASN A 45 4.17 -6.43 -37.88
C ASN A 45 2.73 -6.13 -37.44
N VAL A 46 2.58 -5.27 -36.44
CA VAL A 46 1.29 -4.86 -35.89
C VAL A 46 1.04 -3.40 -36.26
N PRO A 47 -0.14 -3.03 -36.78
CA PRO A 47 -0.42 -1.64 -37.14
C PRO A 47 -0.43 -0.75 -35.88
N ILE A 48 0.31 0.35 -35.95
CA ILE A 48 0.52 1.25 -34.82
C ILE A 48 -0.48 2.41 -34.90
N LYS A 49 -1.17 2.67 -33.79
CA LYS A 49 -2.10 3.80 -33.63
C LYS A 49 -1.54 4.80 -32.61
N THR A 50 -1.22 6.00 -33.07
CA THR A 50 -0.73 7.11 -32.23
C THR A 50 -1.81 8.14 -31.90
N ASN A 51 -2.96 8.10 -32.59
CA ASN A 51 -4.06 9.05 -32.40
C ASN A 51 -4.97 8.59 -31.25
N LEU A 52 -4.85 9.27 -30.12
CA LEU A 52 -5.42 8.88 -28.82
C LEU A 52 -6.92 9.18 -28.63
N GLY A 53 -7.60 9.83 -29.58
CA GLY A 53 -9.03 10.21 -29.58
C GLY A 53 -9.89 9.83 -28.35
N ARG A 54 -10.87 8.93 -28.53
CA ARG A 54 -11.83 8.47 -27.49
C ARG A 54 -11.21 7.74 -26.30
N LEU A 55 -9.90 7.46 -26.32
CA LEU A 55 -9.18 6.74 -25.27
C LEU A 55 -8.76 7.64 -24.09
N MET A 56 -9.29 8.87 -24.00
CA MET A 56 -8.97 9.83 -22.94
C MET A 56 -9.11 9.25 -21.51
N PHE A 57 -9.95 8.23 -21.33
CA PHE A 57 -10.19 7.54 -20.05
C PHE A 57 -9.21 6.40 -19.72
N TYR A 58 -8.48 5.86 -20.71
CA TYR A 58 -7.59 4.69 -20.54
C TYR A 58 -6.09 5.04 -20.44
N LYS A 59 -5.76 6.35 -20.41
CA LYS A 59 -4.41 6.94 -20.56
C LYS A 59 -3.36 6.56 -19.48
N GLU A 60 -3.71 5.71 -18.52
CA GLU A 60 -2.78 5.25 -17.50
C GLU A 60 -2.08 3.92 -17.82
N ARG A 61 -2.46 3.22 -18.90
CA ARG A 61 -1.91 1.87 -19.22
C ARG A 61 -1.45 1.69 -20.69
N LEU A 62 -0.89 2.72 -21.32
CA LEU A 62 -0.17 2.53 -22.58
C LEU A 62 1.23 1.94 -22.29
N PRO A 63 1.77 1.05 -23.15
CA PRO A 63 1.23 0.58 -24.43
C PRO A 63 0.06 -0.39 -24.28
N LEU A 64 -0.88 -0.35 -25.22
CA LEU A 64 -2.12 -1.12 -25.18
C LEU A 64 -2.34 -1.91 -26.48
N LEU A 65 -2.63 -3.20 -26.33
CA LEU A 65 -2.93 -4.11 -27.43
C LEU A 65 -4.45 -4.32 -27.56
N LEU A 66 -4.99 -4.09 -28.76
CA LEU A 66 -6.42 -4.18 -29.07
C LEU A 66 -6.73 -5.39 -29.97
N SER A 67 -7.95 -5.91 -29.86
CA SER A 67 -8.54 -6.95 -30.75
C SER A 67 -9.34 -6.35 -31.93
N ASP A 68 -9.76 -7.17 -32.91
CA ASP A 68 -10.37 -6.82 -34.22
C ASP A 68 -11.46 -5.73 -34.17
N ASN A 69 -12.14 -5.57 -33.04
CA ASN A 69 -13.23 -4.61 -32.86
C ASN A 69 -12.84 -3.31 -32.12
N ASP A 70 -11.56 -2.94 -32.02
CA ASP A 70 -11.01 -1.69 -31.42
C ASP A 70 -11.49 -1.32 -29.99
N ASN A 71 -12.36 -2.13 -29.38
CA ASN A 71 -13.05 -1.89 -28.12
C ASN A 71 -12.71 -2.95 -27.05
N ILE A 72 -12.00 -4.02 -27.42
CA ILE A 72 -11.59 -5.08 -26.49
C ILE A 72 -10.09 -4.94 -26.22
N HIS A 73 -9.76 -4.63 -24.97
CA HIS A 73 -8.40 -4.57 -24.46
C HIS A 73 -7.86 -5.99 -24.21
N LEU A 74 -6.82 -6.39 -24.93
CA LEU A 74 -6.19 -7.71 -24.78
C LEU A 74 -5.10 -7.71 -23.70
N ALA A 75 -4.23 -6.70 -23.71
CA ALA A 75 -3.15 -6.54 -22.75
C ALA A 75 -2.71 -5.07 -22.66
N ALA A 76 -2.23 -4.66 -21.49
CA ALA A 76 -1.80 -3.29 -21.24
C ALA A 76 -0.50 -3.28 -20.41
N GLY A 77 0.49 -2.51 -20.86
CA GLY A 77 1.84 -2.49 -20.29
C GLY A 77 2.76 -3.58 -20.86
N TYR A 78 4.07 -3.38 -20.72
CA TYR A 78 5.10 -4.25 -21.30
C TYR A 78 4.95 -5.72 -20.85
N GLU A 79 4.80 -5.98 -19.55
CA GLU A 79 4.78 -7.35 -19.01
C GLU A 79 3.61 -8.18 -19.51
N ALA A 80 2.40 -7.61 -19.48
CA ALA A 80 1.19 -8.30 -19.94
C ALA A 80 1.25 -8.61 -21.44
N ILE A 81 1.83 -7.71 -22.24
CA ILE A 81 2.00 -7.91 -23.68
C ILE A 81 3.03 -9.02 -23.95
N VAL A 82 4.18 -9.00 -23.27
CA VAL A 82 5.19 -10.06 -23.41
C VAL A 82 4.65 -11.42 -22.97
N GLU A 83 3.91 -11.48 -21.85
CA GLU A 83 3.30 -12.73 -21.38
C GLU A 83 2.28 -13.26 -22.39
N LEU A 84 1.49 -12.38 -23.01
CA LEU A 84 0.56 -12.76 -24.07
C LEU A 84 1.33 -13.29 -25.30
N CYS A 85 2.41 -12.63 -25.73
CA CYS A 85 3.27 -13.12 -26.81
C CYS A 85 3.82 -14.54 -26.51
N LYS A 86 4.26 -14.78 -25.28
CA LYS A 86 4.73 -16.11 -24.83
C LYS A 86 3.62 -17.15 -24.86
N ARG A 87 2.42 -16.82 -24.37
CA ARG A 87 1.24 -17.71 -24.45
C ARG A 87 0.84 -18.02 -25.88
N SER A 88 1.14 -17.13 -26.82
CA SER A 88 0.92 -17.33 -28.25
C SER A 88 2.07 -18.01 -29.01
N HIS A 89 3.03 -18.64 -28.30
CA HIS A 89 4.20 -19.30 -28.89
C HIS A 89 5.17 -18.37 -29.65
N ILE A 90 5.19 -17.09 -29.30
CA ILE A 90 6.17 -16.13 -29.80
C ILE A 90 7.06 -15.72 -28.61
N ASP A 91 8.04 -16.57 -28.28
CA ASP A 91 9.02 -16.29 -27.23
C ASP A 91 10.39 -15.98 -27.84
N ILE A 92 10.86 -14.75 -27.63
CA ILE A 92 12.19 -14.30 -28.07
C ILE A 92 13.30 -14.98 -27.24
N ASP A 93 12.97 -15.41 -26.02
CA ASP A 93 13.92 -15.97 -25.07
C ASP A 93 14.11 -17.50 -25.25
N GLU A 94 13.38 -18.14 -26.19
CA GLU A 94 13.43 -19.59 -26.42
C GLU A 94 14.84 -20.07 -26.80
N GLN A 95 15.60 -19.25 -27.54
CA GLN A 95 16.97 -19.58 -27.93
C GLN A 95 17.96 -19.57 -26.75
N PHE A 96 17.55 -19.09 -25.57
CA PHE A 96 18.39 -18.87 -24.39
C PHE A 96 18.08 -19.80 -23.20
N HIS A 97 17.44 -20.95 -23.44
CA HIS A 97 17.00 -21.88 -22.39
C HIS A 97 18.04 -22.23 -21.30
N ALA A 98 19.32 -22.33 -21.65
CA ALA A 98 20.38 -22.69 -20.70
C ALA A 98 20.64 -21.61 -19.61
N ASN A 99 20.42 -20.33 -19.91
CA ASN A 99 20.78 -19.19 -19.04
C ASN A 99 19.59 -18.26 -18.73
N ILE A 100 18.37 -18.79 -18.72
CA ILE A 100 17.16 -18.00 -18.40
C ILE A 100 17.26 -17.33 -17.03
N ALA A 101 17.93 -17.97 -16.05
CA ALA A 101 18.13 -17.41 -14.72
C ALA A 101 18.92 -16.08 -14.74
N ASP A 102 19.97 -16.00 -15.56
CA ASP A 102 20.78 -14.79 -15.70
C ASP A 102 20.01 -13.66 -16.38
N LEU A 103 19.18 -14.01 -17.37
CA LEU A 103 18.27 -13.08 -18.04
C LEU A 103 17.24 -12.50 -17.05
N LEU A 104 16.59 -13.35 -16.25
CA LEU A 104 15.64 -12.93 -15.23
C LEU A 104 16.31 -12.10 -14.12
N ALA A 105 17.52 -12.47 -13.70
CA ALA A 105 18.29 -11.73 -12.71
C ALA A 105 18.67 -10.33 -13.21
N LEU A 106 19.15 -10.21 -14.46
CA LEU A 106 19.46 -8.91 -15.05
C LEU A 106 18.20 -8.06 -15.23
N ASN A 107 17.09 -8.66 -15.67
CA ASN A 107 15.80 -7.96 -15.78
C ASN A 107 15.33 -7.42 -14.41
N ALA A 108 15.42 -8.23 -13.36
CA ALA A 108 15.06 -7.83 -12.01
C ALA A 108 15.97 -6.71 -11.47
N LEU A 109 17.27 -6.76 -11.78
CA LEU A 109 18.21 -5.70 -11.41
C LEU A 109 17.87 -4.38 -12.11
N VAL A 110 17.58 -4.42 -13.40
CA VAL A 110 17.18 -3.22 -14.18
C VAL A 110 15.87 -2.65 -13.63
N LYS A 111 14.86 -3.49 -13.36
CA LYS A 111 13.57 -3.05 -12.80
C LYS A 111 13.67 -2.46 -11.40
N SER A 112 14.48 -3.05 -10.52
CA SER A 112 14.58 -2.63 -9.12
C SER A 112 15.46 -1.40 -8.91
N ALA A 113 16.46 -1.16 -9.77
CA ALA A 113 17.43 -0.09 -9.57
C ALA A 113 17.51 0.93 -10.71
N PHE A 114 17.46 0.50 -11.98
CA PHE A 114 17.59 1.42 -13.11
C PHE A 114 16.29 2.14 -13.44
N VAL A 115 15.15 1.43 -13.49
CA VAL A 115 13.84 2.03 -13.78
C VAL A 115 13.50 3.16 -12.79
N PRO A 116 13.68 3.01 -11.46
CA PRO A 116 13.49 4.11 -10.52
C PRO A 116 14.38 5.33 -10.81
N ALA A 117 15.63 5.13 -11.24
CA ALA A 117 16.53 6.24 -11.57
C ALA A 117 16.08 7.02 -12.82
N VAL A 118 15.53 6.33 -13.82
CA VAL A 118 14.94 6.96 -15.00
C VAL A 118 13.68 7.73 -14.61
N LEU A 119 12.79 7.13 -13.81
CA LEU A 119 11.56 7.77 -13.36
C LEU A 119 11.82 8.99 -12.48
N ASP A 120 12.84 8.96 -11.61
CA ASP A 120 13.27 10.13 -10.84
C ASP A 120 13.69 11.28 -11.75
N THR A 121 14.53 10.98 -12.74
CA THR A 121 15.00 11.95 -13.73
C THR A 121 13.84 12.56 -14.53
N PHE A 122 12.81 11.77 -14.83
CA PHE A 122 11.73 12.19 -15.72
C PHE A 122 10.63 12.98 -15.01
N TRP A 123 10.28 12.57 -13.78
CA TRP A 123 9.09 13.07 -13.10
C TRP A 123 9.39 13.85 -11.81
N LEU A 124 10.59 13.74 -11.25
CA LEU A 124 10.98 14.39 -9.99
C LEU A 124 12.07 15.46 -10.15
N ASP A 125 12.84 15.45 -11.24
CA ASP A 125 13.77 16.55 -11.56
C ASP A 125 13.02 17.72 -12.20
N ASP A 126 12.87 18.82 -11.45
CA ASP A 126 12.15 20.01 -11.91
C ASP A 126 12.70 20.62 -13.20
N THR A 127 13.99 20.40 -13.49
CA THR A 127 14.67 20.89 -14.70
C THR A 127 14.05 20.30 -15.97
N TYR A 128 13.77 18.99 -15.96
CA TYR A 128 13.29 18.24 -17.13
C TYR A 128 11.80 17.94 -17.05
N ARG A 129 11.23 17.93 -15.84
CA ARG A 129 9.81 17.67 -15.59
C ARG A 129 8.92 18.57 -16.43
N SER A 130 9.21 19.86 -16.53
CA SER A 130 8.41 20.81 -17.32
C SER A 130 8.45 20.47 -18.82
N SER A 131 9.62 20.14 -19.35
CA SER A 131 9.79 19.73 -20.75
C SER A 131 9.07 18.42 -21.06
N ILE A 132 9.16 17.45 -20.14
CA ILE A 132 8.48 16.15 -20.26
C ILE A 132 6.97 16.34 -20.18
N ILE A 133 6.46 17.07 -19.20
CA ILE A 133 5.03 17.38 -19.08
C ILE A 133 4.54 18.07 -20.35
N ASN A 134 5.30 18.98 -20.96
CA ASN A 134 4.92 19.64 -22.21
C ASN A 134 4.85 18.68 -23.41
N ILE A 135 5.74 17.68 -23.48
CA ILE A 135 5.70 16.64 -24.52
C ILE A 135 4.44 15.78 -24.36
N TYR A 136 4.18 15.30 -23.14
CA TYR A 136 2.94 14.61 -22.83
C TYR A 136 1.73 15.55 -23.07
N ALA A 137 1.82 16.84 -22.76
CA ALA A 137 0.75 17.83 -22.98
C ALA A 137 0.33 17.92 -24.43
N ARG A 138 1.31 17.98 -25.35
CA ARG A 138 1.07 18.06 -26.79
C ARG A 138 0.23 16.88 -27.28
N SER A 139 0.45 15.69 -26.71
CA SER A 139 -0.34 14.49 -27.00
C SER A 139 -1.66 14.39 -26.23
N LEU A 140 -1.80 15.12 -25.12
CA LEU A 140 -2.96 15.07 -24.22
C LEU A 140 -4.03 16.15 -24.51
N GLY A 141 -3.77 17.06 -25.45
CA GLY A 141 -4.67 18.18 -25.78
C GLY A 141 -4.33 19.50 -25.07
N GLY A 142 -3.13 19.62 -24.48
CA GLY A 142 -2.64 20.84 -23.85
C GLY A 142 -3.00 21.01 -22.38
N PHE A 143 -2.89 22.25 -21.90
CA PHE A 143 -3.35 22.65 -20.56
C PHE A 143 -4.90 22.60 -20.50
N PRO A 144 -5.52 22.11 -19.41
CA PRO A 144 -4.94 21.77 -18.11
C PRO A 144 -4.66 20.28 -17.87
N LEU A 145 -5.11 19.37 -18.75
CA LEU A 145 -4.98 17.92 -18.54
C LEU A 145 -3.53 17.48 -18.37
N ALA A 146 -2.60 18.11 -19.08
CA ALA A 146 -1.17 17.86 -18.96
C ALA A 146 -0.62 18.11 -17.55
N PHE A 147 -1.08 19.20 -16.91
CA PHE A 147 -0.66 19.56 -15.56
C PHE A 147 -1.21 18.56 -14.55
N PHE A 148 -2.48 18.18 -14.66
CA PHE A 148 -3.09 17.16 -13.81
C PHE A 148 -2.42 15.80 -13.98
N TYR A 149 -2.16 15.37 -15.21
CA TYR A 149 -1.44 14.14 -15.51
C TYR A 149 -0.03 14.15 -14.90
N GLY A 150 0.72 15.23 -15.11
CA GLY A 150 2.05 15.41 -14.53
C GLY A 150 2.03 15.37 -13.01
N LYS A 151 1.10 16.08 -12.36
CA LYS A 151 0.93 16.07 -10.90
C LYS A 151 0.58 14.68 -10.39
N GLN A 152 -0.38 14.01 -11.02
CA GLN A 152 -0.81 12.66 -10.63
C GLN A 152 0.32 11.63 -10.79
N LYS A 153 1.09 11.68 -11.89
CA LYS A 153 2.26 10.83 -12.10
C LYS A 153 3.36 11.09 -11.07
N THR A 154 3.65 12.34 -10.78
CA THR A 154 4.63 12.75 -9.76
C THR A 154 4.24 12.20 -8.38
N GLU A 155 2.98 12.38 -7.98
CA GLU A 155 2.48 11.87 -6.69
C GLU A 155 2.48 10.34 -6.61
N LYS A 156 2.13 9.66 -7.71
CA LYS A 156 2.21 8.19 -7.79
C LYS A 156 3.64 7.68 -7.61
N ILE A 157 4.61 8.31 -8.28
CA ILE A 157 6.02 7.93 -8.19
C ILE A 157 6.57 8.21 -6.78
N LYS A 158 6.25 9.37 -6.18
CA LYS A 158 6.61 9.67 -4.79
C LYS A 158 6.07 8.61 -3.83
N LYS A 159 4.79 8.23 -3.96
CA LYS A 159 4.18 7.16 -3.15
C LYS A 159 4.90 5.82 -3.36
N GLN A 160 5.21 5.45 -4.60
CA GLN A 160 5.97 4.22 -4.89
C GLN A 160 7.36 4.26 -4.24
N PHE A 161 8.06 5.40 -4.28
CA PHE A 161 9.38 5.53 -3.67
C PHE A 161 9.32 5.47 -2.14
N ASN A 162 8.32 6.09 -1.51
CA ASN A 162 8.12 5.98 -0.07
C ASN A 162 7.83 4.54 0.36
N ILE A 163 7.09 3.76 -0.43
CA ILE A 163 6.84 2.34 -0.15
C ILE A 163 8.14 1.50 -0.27
N ILE A 164 8.93 1.73 -1.32
CA ILE A 164 10.12 0.90 -1.62
C ILE A 164 11.32 1.27 -0.73
N TYR A 165 11.50 2.56 -0.42
CA TYR A 165 12.70 3.07 0.27
C TYR A 165 12.43 3.60 1.69
N GLY A 166 11.17 3.59 2.13
CA GLY A 166 10.72 4.09 3.44
C GLY A 166 10.62 5.62 3.52
N ASP A 167 10.07 6.10 4.63
CA ASP A 167 9.90 7.54 4.96
C ASP A 167 11.21 8.20 5.44
N ASN A 168 12.31 7.87 4.76
CA ASN A 168 13.60 8.53 4.97
C ASN A 168 13.62 9.87 4.23
N ASN A 169 14.54 10.77 4.59
CA ASN A 169 14.69 12.07 3.94
C ASN A 169 14.72 11.90 2.41
N PHE A 170 13.71 12.44 1.71
CA PHE A 170 13.45 12.18 0.30
C PHE A 170 14.68 12.49 -0.57
N ASP A 171 15.45 13.52 -0.21
CA ASP A 171 16.69 13.89 -0.91
C ASP A 171 17.79 12.82 -0.80
N GLN A 172 17.89 12.14 0.34
CA GLN A 172 18.83 11.02 0.52
C GLN A 172 18.38 9.80 -0.29
N THR A 173 17.08 9.53 -0.31
CA THR A 173 16.48 8.48 -1.14
C THR A 173 16.79 8.70 -2.61
N ARG A 174 16.61 9.93 -3.12
CA ARG A 174 16.94 10.28 -4.51
C ARG A 174 18.42 10.09 -4.83
N LYS A 175 19.34 10.50 -3.95
CA LYS A 175 20.79 10.26 -4.11
C LYS A 175 21.11 8.76 -4.18
N SER A 176 20.48 7.96 -3.30
CA SER A 176 20.65 6.50 -3.29
C SER A 176 20.14 5.86 -4.60
N ILE A 177 18.98 6.29 -5.09
CA ILE A 177 18.41 5.84 -6.37
C ILE A 177 19.36 6.17 -7.53
N PHE A 178 19.89 7.39 -7.56
CA PHE A 178 20.85 7.81 -8.59
C PHE A 178 22.11 6.93 -8.59
N GLU A 179 22.72 6.70 -7.42
CA GLU A 179 23.92 5.86 -7.28
C GLU A 179 23.64 4.38 -7.66
N LYS A 180 22.47 3.85 -7.32
CA LYS A 180 22.06 2.50 -7.73
C LYS A 180 21.90 2.41 -9.25
N GLY A 181 21.22 3.38 -9.88
CA GLY A 181 21.07 3.45 -11.34
C GLY A 181 22.42 3.56 -12.06
N LYS A 182 23.35 4.34 -11.50
CA LYS A 182 24.72 4.50 -11.98
C LYS A 182 25.47 3.17 -12.05
N LYS A 183 25.41 2.37 -10.97
CA LYS A 183 26.02 1.04 -10.88
C LYS A 183 25.40 0.06 -11.89
N VAL A 184 24.08 0.10 -12.10
CA VAL A 184 23.46 -0.76 -13.13
C VAL A 184 23.97 -0.41 -14.52
N LEU A 185 24.16 0.88 -14.84
CA LEU A 185 24.78 1.27 -16.11
C LEU A 185 26.23 0.77 -16.23
N ASP A 186 27.01 0.75 -15.14
CA ASP A 186 28.36 0.15 -15.15
C ASP A 186 28.28 -1.34 -15.48
N HIS A 187 27.37 -2.06 -14.81
CA HIS A 187 27.18 -3.49 -15.06
C HIS A 187 26.70 -3.77 -16.49
N LEU A 188 25.74 -3.01 -17.02
CA LEU A 188 25.27 -3.14 -18.41
C LEU A 188 26.41 -2.90 -19.41
N THR A 189 27.30 -1.95 -19.11
CA THR A 189 28.48 -1.67 -19.93
C THR A 189 29.43 -2.87 -19.98
N VAL A 190 29.68 -3.50 -18.83
CA VAL A 190 30.53 -4.69 -18.73
C VAL A 190 29.89 -5.89 -19.43
N VAL A 191 28.59 -6.11 -19.21
CA VAL A 191 27.85 -7.25 -19.81
C VAL A 191 27.78 -7.12 -21.33
N LEU A 192 27.49 -5.91 -21.84
CA LEU A 192 27.44 -5.65 -23.26
C LEU A 192 28.83 -5.78 -23.90
N GLY A 193 29.88 -5.24 -23.28
CA GLY A 193 31.24 -5.31 -23.79
C GLY A 193 31.33 -4.83 -25.25
N THR A 194 31.74 -5.74 -26.15
CA THR A 194 31.78 -5.54 -27.61
C THR A 194 30.65 -6.25 -28.36
N LYS A 195 29.72 -6.90 -27.65
CA LYS A 195 28.64 -7.68 -28.23
C LYS A 195 27.53 -6.78 -28.79
N PRO A 196 26.78 -7.25 -29.81
CA PRO A 196 25.65 -6.50 -30.34
C PRO A 196 24.43 -6.50 -29.41
N PHE A 197 24.29 -7.48 -28.53
CA PHE A 197 23.23 -7.56 -27.52
C PHE A 197 23.82 -8.04 -26.19
N LEU A 198 23.10 -7.86 -25.08
CA LEU A 198 23.59 -8.12 -23.72
C LEU A 198 24.08 -9.57 -23.55
N PHE A 199 23.35 -10.53 -24.13
CA PHE A 199 23.67 -11.95 -23.98
C PHE A 199 24.36 -12.59 -25.20
N GLY A 200 24.61 -11.85 -26.29
CA GLY A 200 25.31 -12.41 -27.45
C GLY A 200 24.95 -11.75 -28.77
N ALA A 201 24.74 -12.59 -29.79
CA ALA A 201 24.47 -12.16 -31.16
C ALA A 201 22.97 -11.98 -31.46
N SER A 202 22.09 -12.63 -30.70
CA SER A 202 20.63 -12.53 -30.83
C SER A 202 20.02 -11.59 -29.80
N PRO A 203 18.98 -10.82 -30.16
CA PRO A 203 18.26 -9.97 -29.23
C PRO A 203 17.43 -10.80 -28.24
N THR A 204 17.29 -10.32 -27.01
CA THR A 204 16.47 -10.93 -25.96
C THR A 204 15.37 -9.98 -25.48
N SER A 205 14.41 -10.48 -24.70
CA SER A 205 13.38 -9.64 -24.07
C SER A 205 13.98 -8.59 -23.11
N VAL A 206 15.14 -8.86 -22.52
CA VAL A 206 15.85 -7.89 -21.66
C VAL A 206 16.51 -6.80 -22.49
N ASP A 207 17.04 -7.12 -23.68
CA ASP A 207 17.56 -6.10 -24.59
C ASP A 207 16.47 -5.11 -24.99
N ALA A 208 15.25 -5.59 -25.26
CA ALA A 208 14.10 -4.74 -25.59
C ALA A 208 13.72 -3.81 -24.43
N PHE A 209 13.68 -4.37 -23.21
CA PHE A 209 13.36 -3.62 -22.00
C PHE A 209 14.44 -2.58 -21.68
N VAL A 210 15.71 -2.96 -21.66
CA VAL A 210 16.83 -2.04 -21.40
C VAL A 210 16.89 -0.93 -22.45
N PHE A 211 16.68 -1.26 -23.72
CA PHE A 211 16.59 -0.28 -24.79
C PHE A 211 15.50 0.76 -24.52
N GLY A 212 14.28 0.34 -24.15
CA GLY A 212 13.16 1.25 -23.95
C GLY A 212 13.39 2.30 -22.87
N TYR A 213 14.13 1.96 -21.80
CA TYR A 213 14.47 2.93 -20.74
C TYR A 213 15.78 3.70 -21.00
N LEU A 214 16.69 3.16 -21.81
CA LEU A 214 17.95 3.82 -22.15
C LEU A 214 17.80 4.82 -23.32
N ALA A 215 16.97 4.52 -24.31
CA ALA A 215 16.81 5.36 -25.49
C ALA A 215 16.27 6.77 -25.19
N PRO A 216 15.25 6.95 -24.31
CA PRO A 216 14.79 8.26 -23.87
C PRO A 216 15.84 9.07 -23.09
N LEU A 217 16.79 8.40 -22.43
CA LEU A 217 17.90 9.09 -21.77
C LEU A 217 18.94 9.59 -22.78
N ILE A 218 19.20 8.87 -23.87
CA ILE A 218 20.25 9.25 -24.83
C ILE A 218 19.73 10.24 -25.88
N HIS A 219 18.57 9.96 -26.47
CA HIS A 219 18.00 10.73 -27.59
C HIS A 219 16.74 11.52 -27.23
N GLY A 220 16.24 11.36 -26.00
CA GLY A 220 15.03 12.03 -25.55
C GLY A 220 15.26 13.41 -24.93
N PRO A 221 14.20 14.00 -24.35
CA PRO A 221 14.21 15.37 -23.82
C PRO A 221 15.07 15.53 -22.55
N ALA A 222 15.41 14.42 -21.89
CA ALA A 222 16.23 14.38 -20.68
C ALA A 222 17.72 14.09 -20.96
N SER A 223 18.16 14.24 -22.20
CA SER A 223 19.53 13.93 -22.67
C SER A 223 20.65 14.67 -21.93
N ASN A 224 20.34 15.80 -21.30
CA ASN A 224 21.29 16.59 -20.52
C ASN A 224 21.28 16.31 -19.00
N SER A 225 20.45 15.39 -18.52
CA SER A 225 20.43 15.00 -17.11
C SER A 225 21.75 14.38 -16.66
N ALA A 226 22.03 14.37 -15.36
CA ALA A 226 23.26 13.76 -14.82
C ALA A 226 23.35 12.27 -15.18
N LEU A 227 22.22 11.55 -15.13
CA LEU A 227 22.13 10.14 -15.50
C LEU A 227 22.30 9.94 -17.01
N ALA A 228 21.69 10.80 -17.83
CA ALA A 228 21.82 10.75 -19.30
C ALA A 228 23.24 11.06 -19.78
N ARG A 229 23.91 12.06 -19.20
CA ARG A 229 25.33 12.34 -19.48
C ARG A 229 26.22 11.15 -19.14
N TYR A 230 25.92 10.47 -18.04
CA TYR A 230 26.65 9.30 -17.61
C TYR A 230 26.37 8.05 -18.45
N ALA A 231 25.14 7.90 -18.98
CA ALA A 231 24.84 6.86 -19.97
C ALA A 231 25.51 7.17 -21.32
N SER A 232 25.43 8.42 -21.78
CA SER A 232 25.95 8.88 -23.08
C SER A 232 27.47 8.93 -23.15
N SER A 233 28.17 9.06 -22.01
CA SER A 233 29.63 9.00 -21.96
C SER A 233 30.18 7.63 -22.34
N ARG A 234 29.34 6.58 -22.28
CA ARG A 234 29.71 5.21 -22.61
C ARG A 234 29.31 4.88 -24.03
N LYS A 235 30.32 4.79 -24.90
CA LYS A 235 30.13 4.58 -26.33
C LYS A 235 29.37 3.29 -26.66
N ASN A 236 29.66 2.19 -25.97
CA ASN A 236 29.00 0.90 -26.22
C ASN A 236 27.47 0.93 -25.98
N LEU A 237 27.01 1.62 -24.92
CA LEU A 237 25.59 1.79 -24.63
C LEU A 237 24.90 2.65 -25.69
N ARG A 238 25.58 3.71 -26.15
CA ARG A 238 25.10 4.55 -27.26
C ARG A 238 25.00 3.76 -28.55
N ASP A 239 26.06 3.04 -28.92
CA ASP A 239 26.11 2.19 -30.11
C ASP A 239 25.03 1.09 -30.07
N PHE A 240 24.68 0.59 -28.88
CA PHE A 240 23.57 -0.34 -28.68
C PHE A 240 22.20 0.28 -28.99
N VAL A 241 21.91 1.47 -28.46
CA VAL A 241 20.67 2.19 -28.74
C VAL A 241 20.57 2.56 -30.22
N ASP A 242 21.65 3.11 -30.79
CA ASP A 242 21.69 3.53 -32.20
C ASP A 242 21.51 2.35 -33.15
N ARG A 243 22.12 1.20 -32.84
CA ARG A 243 21.95 -0.04 -33.61
C ARG A 243 20.49 -0.50 -33.59
N ILE A 244 19.83 -0.51 -32.43
CA ILE A 244 18.42 -0.94 -32.36
C ILE A 244 17.51 0.03 -33.13
N LEU A 245 17.72 1.34 -32.95
CA LEU A 245 16.96 2.36 -33.68
C LEU A 245 17.13 2.25 -35.20
N THR A 246 18.35 2.05 -35.68
CA THR A 246 18.63 2.04 -37.12
C THR A 246 18.25 0.72 -37.79
N VAL A 247 18.53 -0.42 -37.16
CA VAL A 247 18.34 -1.75 -37.75
C VAL A 247 16.91 -2.26 -37.61
N TYR A 248 16.27 -2.00 -36.46
CA TYR A 248 14.97 -2.61 -36.14
C TYR A 248 13.81 -1.62 -36.16
N LEU A 249 14.06 -0.34 -35.89
CA LEU A 249 13.03 0.70 -35.81
C LEU A 249 13.21 1.80 -36.86
N GLY A 250 14.11 1.61 -37.83
CA GLY A 250 14.54 2.67 -38.74
C GLY A 250 13.43 3.18 -39.65
N ASP A 251 12.53 2.30 -40.08
CA ASP A 251 11.40 2.67 -40.94
C ASP A 251 10.30 3.40 -40.14
N LEU A 252 10.04 2.95 -38.90
CA LEU A 252 9.11 3.59 -37.97
C LEU A 252 9.59 5.00 -37.56
N ALA A 253 10.90 5.17 -37.35
CA ALA A 253 11.49 6.46 -37.01
C ALA A 253 11.45 7.46 -38.18
N LYS A 254 11.57 6.98 -39.43
CA LYS A 254 11.47 7.81 -40.64
C LYS A 254 10.03 8.24 -40.93
N GLU A 255 9.06 7.34 -40.79
CA GLU A 255 7.63 7.69 -40.91
C GLU A 255 7.23 8.77 -39.89
N SER A 256 7.73 8.69 -38.65
CA SER A 256 7.49 9.73 -37.64
C SER A 256 8.14 11.08 -37.94
N ALA A 257 9.35 11.10 -38.51
CA ALA A 257 10.04 12.35 -38.86
C ALA A 257 9.32 13.10 -40.01
N THR A 258 8.69 12.37 -40.93
CA THR A 258 7.89 12.98 -42.00
C THR A 258 6.56 13.56 -41.47
N ALA A 259 5.94 12.96 -40.46
CA ALA A 259 4.71 13.47 -39.84
C ALA A 259 4.88 14.80 -39.07
N ASP A 260 6.04 15.01 -38.44
CA ASP A 260 6.38 16.29 -37.80
C ASP A 260 6.61 17.42 -38.83
N SER A 261 7.09 17.10 -40.04
CA SER A 261 7.28 18.10 -41.11
C SER A 261 5.97 18.54 -41.79
N VAL A 262 4.94 17.67 -41.82
CA VAL A 262 3.62 17.96 -42.42
C VAL A 262 2.69 18.74 -41.47
N SER A 263 3.05 18.85 -40.19
CA SER A 263 2.29 19.65 -39.20
C SER A 263 2.42 21.17 -39.36
N THR A 264 3.06 21.65 -40.44
CA THR A 264 3.14 23.09 -40.79
C THR A 264 2.33 23.48 -42.03
N THR A 265 1.50 22.59 -42.58
CA THR A 265 0.50 22.97 -43.59
C THR A 265 -0.88 22.57 -43.11
N ILE A 266 -1.60 23.57 -42.59
CA ILE A 266 -3.02 23.50 -42.24
C ILE A 266 -3.78 23.06 -43.50
N PRO A 267 -4.46 21.89 -43.51
CA PRO A 267 -5.43 21.62 -44.55
C PRO A 267 -6.64 22.51 -44.27
N THR A 268 -6.88 23.47 -45.15
CA THR A 268 -8.07 24.30 -45.18
C THR A 268 -9.31 23.41 -45.32
N ARG A 269 -9.96 23.13 -44.19
CA ARG A 269 -11.35 22.66 -44.09
C ARG A 269 -12.28 23.89 -44.02
N PRO A 270 -13.54 23.78 -44.50
CA PRO A 270 -14.43 24.92 -44.73
C PRO A 270 -14.77 25.67 -43.42
N ASN A 271 -15.02 26.98 -43.58
CA ASN A 271 -14.71 28.03 -42.60
C ASN A 271 -15.73 28.29 -41.46
N GLU A 272 -16.77 27.48 -41.26
CA GLU A 272 -17.86 27.83 -40.31
C GLU A 272 -17.67 27.34 -38.86
N ASP A 273 -16.89 26.29 -38.60
CA ASP A 273 -16.77 25.69 -37.24
C ASP A 273 -15.67 26.31 -36.36
N ARG A 274 -14.89 27.24 -36.91
CA ARG A 274 -13.63 27.72 -36.31
C ARG A 274 -13.80 28.69 -35.13
N LEU A 275 -14.97 29.33 -34.99
CA LEU A 275 -15.25 30.24 -33.87
C LEU A 275 -15.75 29.50 -32.64
N ARG A 276 -16.63 28.50 -32.78
CA ARG A 276 -17.15 27.72 -31.65
C ARG A 276 -16.05 26.95 -30.94
N ASP A 277 -15.17 26.29 -31.70
CA ASP A 277 -14.08 25.53 -31.09
C ASP A 277 -13.05 26.42 -30.39
N LYS A 278 -12.76 27.61 -30.95
CA LYS A 278 -11.88 28.59 -30.31
C LYS A 278 -12.51 29.19 -29.06
N VAL A 279 -13.80 29.54 -29.12
CA VAL A 279 -14.54 30.11 -27.98
C VAL A 279 -14.70 29.06 -26.88
N ALA A 280 -14.97 27.79 -27.23
CA ALA A 280 -15.06 26.69 -26.28
C ALA A 280 -13.71 26.44 -25.58
N VAL A 281 -12.59 26.44 -26.32
CA VAL A 281 -11.25 26.28 -25.73
C VAL A 281 -10.88 27.45 -24.82
N ILE A 282 -11.22 28.68 -25.20
CA ILE A 282 -11.01 29.88 -24.37
C ILE A 282 -11.88 29.81 -23.10
N ALA A 283 -13.15 29.46 -23.22
CA ALA A 283 -14.08 29.36 -22.09
C ALA A 283 -13.66 28.26 -21.11
N VAL A 284 -13.27 27.08 -21.60
CA VAL A 284 -12.74 25.99 -20.77
C VAL A 284 -11.42 26.38 -20.11
N GLY A 285 -10.55 27.11 -20.82
CA GLY A 285 -9.30 27.66 -20.25
C GLY A 285 -9.55 28.63 -19.10
N ILE A 286 -10.51 29.54 -19.24
CA ILE A 286 -10.88 30.52 -18.20
C ILE A 286 -11.51 29.81 -16.99
N LEU A 287 -12.47 28.91 -17.23
CA LEU A 287 -13.17 28.19 -16.16
C LEU A 287 -12.19 27.34 -15.32
N THR A 288 -11.22 26.70 -15.98
CA THR A 288 -10.22 25.86 -15.31
C THR A 288 -9.12 26.67 -14.61
N MET A 289 -8.75 27.85 -15.14
CA MET A 289 -7.87 28.81 -14.46
C MET A 289 -8.53 29.40 -13.20
N CYS A 290 -9.82 29.74 -13.26
CA CYS A 290 -10.58 30.20 -12.10
C CYS A 290 -10.73 29.11 -11.03
N ALA A 291 -11.02 27.87 -11.45
CA ALA A 291 -11.07 26.72 -10.53
C ALA A 291 -9.70 26.44 -9.89
N TYR A 292 -8.60 26.57 -10.66
CA TYR A 292 -7.23 26.48 -10.14
C TYR A 292 -6.94 27.57 -9.10
N ALA A 293 -7.26 28.83 -9.39
CA ALA A 293 -7.03 29.96 -8.48
C ALA A 293 -7.79 29.81 -7.15
N TYR A 294 -8.98 29.21 -7.19
CA TYR A 294 -9.79 28.90 -6.02
C TYR A 294 -9.24 27.69 -5.23
N LEU A 295 -8.98 26.56 -5.90
CA LEU A 295 -8.50 25.32 -5.26
C LEU A 295 -7.06 25.41 -4.73
N SER A 296 -6.22 26.25 -5.34
CA SER A 296 -4.83 26.48 -4.91
C SER A 296 -4.72 27.51 -3.79
N GLY A 297 -5.82 28.17 -3.40
CA GLY A 297 -5.82 29.20 -2.36
C GLY A 297 -5.11 30.50 -2.77
N LEU A 298 -4.84 30.69 -4.06
CA LEU A 298 -4.16 31.87 -4.61
C LEU A 298 -5.05 33.12 -4.63
N VAL A 299 -6.37 32.95 -4.59
CA VAL A 299 -7.35 34.06 -4.55
C VAL A 299 -8.20 33.93 -3.29
N ARG A 300 -8.01 34.86 -2.34
CA ARG A 300 -9.04 35.22 -1.37
C ARG A 300 -9.93 36.27 -2.04
N ILE A 301 -11.22 36.00 -2.16
CA ILE A 301 -12.19 36.98 -2.65
C ILE A 301 -12.44 37.97 -1.51
N GLU A 302 -11.61 39.02 -1.44
CA GLU A 302 -11.98 40.23 -0.74
C GLU A 302 -12.83 41.06 -1.71
N ILE A 303 -14.15 41.03 -1.49
CA ILE A 303 -15.07 41.92 -2.19
C ILE A 303 -14.84 43.32 -1.60
N ASN A 304 -13.86 44.04 -2.13
CA ASN A 304 -13.72 45.47 -1.90
C ASN A 304 -14.83 46.18 -2.67
N GLN A 305 -16.02 46.23 -2.09
CA GLN A 305 -17.00 47.27 -2.41
C GLN A 305 -16.49 48.58 -1.80
N THR A 306 -15.75 49.37 -2.58
CA THR A 306 -15.59 50.78 -2.24
C THR A 306 -16.96 51.42 -2.42
N VAL A 307 -17.66 51.65 -1.31
CA VAL A 307 -18.91 52.39 -1.23
C VAL A 307 -18.70 53.71 -2.00
N PHE A 308 -19.56 53.98 -2.98
CA PHE A 308 -19.54 55.23 -3.73
C PHE A 308 -19.78 56.38 -2.76
N ASP A 309 -18.73 57.14 -2.47
CA ASP A 309 -18.77 58.23 -1.50
C ASP A 309 -19.03 59.55 -2.22
N VAL A 310 -20.24 60.08 -2.00
CA VAL A 310 -20.77 61.28 -2.68
C VAL A 310 -19.94 62.50 -2.32
N ASP A 311 -19.45 62.57 -1.08
CA ASP A 311 -18.71 63.73 -0.57
C ASP A 311 -17.34 63.86 -1.24
N ASN A 312 -16.64 62.73 -1.41
CA ASN A 312 -15.37 62.67 -2.14
C ASN A 312 -15.53 63.05 -3.62
N LEU A 313 -16.64 62.69 -4.27
CA LEU A 313 -16.88 63.05 -5.66
C LEU A 313 -17.15 64.55 -5.81
N ILE A 314 -17.96 65.13 -4.92
CA ILE A 314 -18.25 66.57 -4.91
C ILE A 314 -16.98 67.37 -4.60
N GLU A 315 -16.18 66.93 -3.62
CA GLU A 315 -14.91 67.55 -3.26
C GLU A 315 -13.93 67.52 -4.43
N ASN A 316 -13.84 66.41 -5.16
CA ASN A 316 -12.92 66.27 -6.30
C ASN A 316 -13.38 67.08 -7.53
N ILE A 317 -14.70 67.24 -7.75
CA ILE A 317 -15.24 68.11 -8.82
C ILE A 317 -15.04 69.58 -8.47
N ALA A 318 -15.28 69.96 -7.22
CA ALA A 318 -15.06 71.33 -6.73
C ALA A 318 -13.56 71.70 -6.78
N TYR A 319 -12.68 70.79 -6.35
CA TYR A 319 -11.23 70.98 -6.37
C TYR A 319 -10.68 71.10 -7.80
N LYS A 320 -11.13 70.24 -8.73
CA LYS A 320 -10.73 70.30 -10.15
C LYS A 320 -11.26 71.53 -10.89
N SER A 321 -12.34 72.13 -10.41
CA SER A 321 -12.94 73.31 -11.03
C SER A 321 -12.37 74.63 -10.48
N THR A 322 -11.71 74.58 -9.32
CA THR A 322 -11.08 75.74 -8.65
C THR A 322 -9.55 75.70 -8.65
N ASP A 323 -8.95 74.66 -9.27
CA ASP A 323 -7.50 74.41 -9.34
C ASP A 323 -6.79 74.49 -7.98
N GLY A 324 -7.51 74.18 -6.89
CA GLY A 324 -7.03 74.25 -5.51
C GLY A 324 -6.91 75.66 -4.89
N ASN A 325 -7.36 76.72 -5.57
CA ASN A 325 -7.27 78.10 -5.08
C ASN A 325 -8.64 78.69 -4.72
N VAL A 326 -9.04 78.56 -3.46
CA VAL A 326 -10.31 79.11 -2.94
C VAL A 326 -10.19 80.59 -2.54
N VAL A 327 -9.01 81.22 -2.67
CA VAL A 327 -8.70 82.51 -2.01
C VAL A 327 -8.43 83.69 -2.96
N ASN A 328 -8.38 83.50 -4.29
CA ASN A 328 -8.14 84.64 -5.21
C ASN A 328 -9.41 85.08 -5.97
N GLU A 329 -9.51 86.40 -6.19
CA GLU A 329 -10.66 87.18 -6.70
C GLU A 329 -11.19 86.83 -8.11
N ASN A 330 -10.76 85.72 -8.72
CA ASN A 330 -11.24 85.21 -10.01
C ASN A 330 -11.97 83.87 -9.86
N PHE A 331 -12.93 83.78 -8.94
CA PHE A 331 -13.85 82.65 -8.85
C PHE A 331 -14.95 82.83 -9.90
N ASP A 332 -14.93 82.01 -10.95
CA ASP A 332 -15.94 82.03 -12.02
C ASP A 332 -17.12 81.08 -11.70
N PRO A 333 -18.27 81.56 -11.21
CA PRO A 333 -19.36 80.71 -10.75
C PRO A 333 -19.99 79.93 -11.92
N ASN A 334 -19.98 80.52 -13.12
CA ASN A 334 -20.54 79.93 -14.33
C ASN A 334 -19.70 78.73 -14.84
N LEU A 335 -18.39 78.74 -14.60
CA LEU A 335 -17.51 77.63 -14.98
C LEU A 335 -17.78 76.42 -14.09
N LEU A 336 -17.88 76.65 -12.78
CA LEU A 336 -18.22 75.62 -11.79
C LEU A 336 -19.61 75.02 -12.07
N GLU A 337 -20.61 75.86 -12.36
CA GLU A 337 -21.96 75.41 -12.73
C GLU A 337 -21.92 74.53 -13.99
N SER A 338 -21.17 74.94 -15.02
CA SER A 338 -21.04 74.17 -16.26
C SER A 338 -20.42 72.78 -16.03
N LYS A 339 -19.41 72.69 -15.14
CA LYS A 339 -18.73 71.44 -14.79
C LYS A 339 -19.60 70.53 -13.93
N PHE A 340 -20.35 71.08 -12.98
CA PHE A 340 -21.34 70.30 -12.23
C PHE A 340 -22.48 69.80 -13.13
N ARG A 341 -22.99 70.63 -14.06
CA ARG A 341 -23.99 70.18 -15.05
C ARG A 341 -23.45 69.07 -15.95
N GLN A 342 -22.20 69.18 -16.38
CA GLN A 342 -21.53 68.14 -17.16
C GLN A 342 -21.37 66.85 -16.34
N ALA A 343 -20.95 66.94 -15.09
CA ALA A 343 -20.81 65.78 -14.20
C ALA A 343 -22.17 65.12 -13.90
N MET A 344 -23.22 65.90 -13.68
CA MET A 344 -24.59 65.39 -13.52
C MET A 344 -25.07 64.65 -14.77
N SER A 345 -24.82 65.18 -15.97
CA SER A 345 -25.17 64.50 -17.22
C SER A 345 -24.43 63.16 -17.34
N ILE A 346 -23.13 63.13 -17.03
CA ILE A 346 -22.33 61.91 -17.07
C ILE A 346 -22.83 60.88 -16.05
N LEU A 347 -23.21 61.32 -14.85
CA LEU A 347 -23.77 60.43 -13.83
C LEU A 347 -25.15 59.89 -14.23
N GLN A 348 -25.99 60.71 -14.87
CA GLN A 348 -27.27 60.26 -15.42
C GLN A 348 -27.07 59.22 -16.53
N ASP A 349 -26.14 59.46 -17.45
CA ASP A 349 -25.80 58.50 -18.51
C ASP A 349 -25.24 57.20 -17.91
N TYR A 350 -24.37 57.31 -16.89
CA TYR A 350 -23.82 56.15 -16.19
C TYR A 350 -24.90 55.38 -15.43
N GLN A 351 -25.86 56.05 -14.80
CA GLN A 351 -27.00 55.40 -14.14
C GLN A 351 -27.83 54.61 -15.15
N VAL A 352 -28.20 55.23 -16.29
CA VAL A 352 -28.98 54.56 -17.35
C VAL A 352 -28.22 53.35 -17.90
N GLN A 353 -26.92 53.49 -18.13
CA GLN A 353 -26.07 52.38 -18.61
C GLN A 353 -25.98 51.26 -17.57
N THR A 354 -25.87 51.59 -16.29
CA THR A 354 -25.80 50.61 -15.20
C THR A 354 -27.12 49.87 -15.05
N GLU A 355 -28.25 50.56 -15.13
CA GLU A 355 -29.59 49.93 -15.12
C GLU A 355 -29.80 48.99 -16.30
N GLN A 356 -29.34 49.36 -17.50
CA GLN A 356 -29.39 48.47 -18.67
C GLN A 356 -28.50 47.24 -18.50
N ASN A 357 -27.29 47.41 -17.95
CA ASN A 357 -26.39 46.30 -17.66
C ASN A 357 -26.97 45.34 -16.61
N ILE A 358 -27.60 45.87 -15.56
CA ILE A 358 -28.29 45.06 -14.55
C ILE A 358 -29.40 44.23 -15.19
N LYS A 359 -30.27 44.85 -15.99
CA LYS A 359 -31.35 44.12 -16.69
C LYS A 359 -30.81 43.02 -17.61
N HIS A 360 -29.76 43.29 -18.37
CA HIS A 360 -29.15 42.30 -19.24
C HIS A 360 -28.55 41.13 -18.44
N LEU A 361 -27.91 41.41 -17.31
CA LEU A 361 -27.36 40.39 -16.41
C LEU A 361 -28.47 39.56 -15.75
N GLU A 362 -29.57 40.18 -15.35
CA GLU A 362 -30.75 39.51 -14.82
C GLU A 362 -31.36 38.55 -15.86
N GLU A 363 -31.55 39.01 -17.10
CA GLU A 363 -32.05 38.17 -18.20
C GLU A 363 -31.11 37.00 -18.54
N ALA A 364 -29.79 37.23 -18.53
CA ALA A 364 -28.80 36.18 -18.75
C ALA A 364 -28.82 35.15 -17.62
N CYS A 365 -28.90 35.60 -16.37
CA CYS A 365 -29.00 34.75 -15.20
C CYS A 365 -30.29 33.91 -15.21
N GLU A 366 -31.42 34.50 -15.61
CA GLU A 366 -32.69 33.79 -15.71
C GLU A 366 -32.67 32.73 -16.82
N LYS A 367 -32.06 33.03 -17.97
CA LYS A 367 -31.85 32.04 -19.04
C LYS A 367 -30.97 30.89 -18.59
N GLU A 368 -29.82 31.18 -17.96
CA GLU A 368 -28.94 30.15 -17.43
C GLU A 368 -29.66 29.30 -16.38
N ARG A 369 -30.35 29.92 -15.42
CA ARG A 369 -31.14 29.23 -14.40
C ARG A 369 -32.14 28.26 -15.02
N ASN A 370 -32.85 28.66 -16.07
CA ASN A 370 -33.81 27.81 -16.77
C ASN A 370 -33.12 26.66 -17.51
N THR A 371 -31.96 26.89 -18.15
CA THR A 371 -31.19 25.80 -18.79
C THR A 371 -30.65 24.79 -17.77
N TRP A 372 -30.18 25.26 -16.62
CA TRP A 372 -29.73 24.41 -15.53
C TRP A 372 -30.89 23.62 -14.91
N ALA A 373 -32.02 24.26 -14.66
CA ALA A 373 -33.21 23.59 -14.15
C ALA A 373 -33.67 22.45 -15.07
N ASN A 374 -33.69 22.67 -16.39
CA ASN A 374 -34.03 21.64 -17.36
C ASN A 374 -32.99 20.51 -17.41
N SER A 375 -31.70 20.85 -17.33
CA SER A 375 -30.62 19.85 -17.31
C SER A 375 -30.66 18.97 -16.06
N VAL A 376 -30.98 19.57 -14.90
CA VAL A 376 -31.14 18.84 -13.64
C VAL A 376 -32.35 17.91 -13.71
N ALA A 377 -33.48 18.37 -14.26
CA ALA A 377 -34.66 17.52 -14.44
C ALA A 377 -34.37 16.31 -15.34
N GLN A 378 -33.65 16.48 -16.45
CA GLN A 378 -33.25 15.37 -17.32
C GLN A 378 -32.29 14.38 -16.62
N LEU A 379 -31.35 14.90 -15.83
CA LEU A 379 -30.44 14.05 -15.05
C LEU A 379 -31.19 13.25 -13.98
N GLU A 380 -32.19 13.84 -13.34
CA GLU A 380 -33.03 13.15 -12.36
C GLU A 380 -33.85 12.02 -13.00
N GLU A 381 -34.40 12.25 -14.20
CA GLU A 381 -35.11 11.23 -14.97
C GLU A 381 -34.19 10.05 -15.38
N LEU A 382 -32.99 10.36 -15.90
CA LEU A 382 -31.98 9.35 -16.23
C LEU A 382 -31.52 8.56 -15.00
N TYR A 383 -31.35 9.24 -13.86
CA TYR A 383 -30.99 8.61 -12.60
C TYR A 383 -32.08 7.64 -12.14
N GLN A 384 -33.36 8.05 -12.17
CA GLN A 384 -34.46 7.16 -11.81
C GLN A 384 -34.54 5.92 -12.73
N SER A 385 -34.35 6.11 -14.05
CA SER A 385 -34.31 4.98 -14.99
C SER A 385 -33.13 4.03 -14.71
N THR A 386 -31.95 4.57 -14.40
CA THR A 386 -30.77 3.75 -14.06
C THR A 386 -30.99 3.01 -12.73
N TYR A 387 -31.58 3.67 -11.75
CA TYR A 387 -31.85 3.11 -10.43
C TYR A 387 -32.86 1.96 -10.50
N THR A 388 -33.93 2.12 -11.27
CA THR A 388 -34.90 1.03 -11.51
C THR A 388 -34.27 -0.16 -12.23
N GLY A 389 -33.41 0.08 -13.23
CA GLY A 389 -32.63 -0.98 -13.88
C GLY A 389 -31.69 -1.71 -12.91
N GLN A 390 -31.05 -0.99 -11.98
CA GLN A 390 -30.21 -1.59 -10.95
C GLN A 390 -31.04 -2.47 -9.99
N GLN A 391 -32.21 -2.01 -9.55
CA GLN A 391 -33.09 -2.80 -8.69
C GLN A 391 -33.55 -4.10 -9.38
N GLU A 392 -33.87 -4.03 -10.68
CA GLU A 392 -34.21 -5.24 -11.44
C GLU A 392 -33.02 -6.22 -11.51
N LEU A 393 -31.81 -5.70 -11.73
CA LEU A 393 -30.61 -6.51 -11.74
C LEU A 393 -30.35 -7.17 -10.38
N GLU A 394 -30.47 -6.43 -9.29
CA GLU A 394 -30.31 -6.96 -7.92
C GLU A 394 -31.34 -8.06 -7.63
N MET A 395 -32.59 -7.89 -8.05
CA MET A 395 -33.60 -8.94 -7.96
C MET A 395 -33.21 -10.19 -8.75
N ARG A 396 -32.71 -10.03 -10.00
CA ARG A 396 -32.24 -11.16 -10.81
C ARG A 396 -31.03 -11.86 -10.19
N ILE A 397 -30.07 -11.11 -9.65
CA ILE A 397 -28.90 -11.65 -8.95
C ILE A 397 -29.34 -12.42 -7.71
N SER A 398 -30.30 -11.90 -6.95
CA SER A 398 -30.86 -12.58 -5.79
C SER A 398 -31.48 -13.93 -6.18
N VAL A 399 -32.32 -13.97 -7.21
CA VAL A 399 -32.92 -15.21 -7.73
C VAL A 399 -31.87 -16.21 -8.20
N ILE A 400 -30.84 -15.75 -8.92
CA ILE A 400 -29.73 -16.61 -9.37
C ILE A 400 -28.98 -17.16 -8.16
N SER A 401 -28.70 -16.33 -7.16
CA SER A 401 -27.99 -16.73 -5.94
C SER A 401 -28.78 -17.78 -5.16
N THR A 402 -30.09 -17.61 -5.01
CA THR A 402 -30.97 -18.62 -4.40
C THR A 402 -30.91 -19.95 -5.16
N LYS A 403 -30.95 -19.92 -6.50
CA LYS A 403 -30.82 -21.13 -7.32
C LYS A 403 -29.45 -21.80 -7.17
N VAL A 404 -28.37 -21.02 -7.13
CA VAL A 404 -27.01 -21.53 -6.94
C VAL A 404 -26.86 -22.18 -5.56
N ILE A 405 -27.40 -21.56 -4.51
CA ILE A 405 -27.43 -22.13 -3.16
C ILE A 405 -28.22 -23.45 -3.16
N GLN A 406 -29.37 -23.50 -3.82
CA GLN A 406 -30.17 -24.71 -3.94
C GLN A 406 -29.41 -25.83 -4.68
N ILE A 407 -28.70 -25.51 -5.77
CA ILE A 407 -27.84 -26.47 -6.49
C ILE A 407 -26.69 -26.92 -5.58
N GLY A 408 -26.09 -26.02 -4.81
CA GLY A 408 -25.07 -26.32 -3.82
C GLY A 408 -25.57 -27.31 -2.78
N HIS A 409 -26.74 -27.07 -2.18
CA HIS A 409 -27.36 -28.01 -1.24
C HIS A 409 -27.73 -29.35 -1.90
N GLN A 410 -28.14 -29.37 -3.17
CA GLN A 410 -28.40 -30.63 -3.89
C GLN A 410 -27.12 -31.43 -4.20
N LEU A 411 -26.01 -30.75 -4.45
CA LEU A 411 -24.69 -31.38 -4.61
C LEU A 411 -24.18 -31.91 -3.27
N GLU A 412 -24.25 -31.09 -2.22
CA GLU A 412 -23.80 -31.42 -0.88
C GLU A 412 -24.63 -32.57 -0.26
N SER A 413 -25.95 -32.53 -0.39
CA SER A 413 -26.83 -33.62 0.07
C SER A 413 -26.60 -34.94 -0.68
N LYS A 414 -26.07 -34.91 -1.90
CA LYS A 414 -25.68 -36.12 -2.64
C LYS A 414 -24.25 -36.59 -2.34
N SER A 415 -23.32 -35.68 -2.03
CA SER A 415 -21.92 -36.02 -1.76
C SER A 415 -21.64 -36.38 -0.30
N ASN A 416 -22.29 -35.70 0.64
CA ASN A 416 -22.09 -35.88 2.08
C ASN A 416 -22.46 -37.30 2.57
N PRO A 417 -23.62 -37.90 2.23
CA PRO A 417 -23.92 -39.26 2.69
C PRO A 417 -22.94 -40.30 2.14
N ARG A 418 -22.34 -40.07 0.96
CA ARG A 418 -21.31 -40.98 0.42
C ARG A 418 -20.01 -40.90 1.22
N GLN A 419 -19.55 -39.70 1.58
CA GLN A 419 -18.38 -39.54 2.45
C GLN A 419 -18.65 -40.12 3.84
N GLN A 420 -19.82 -39.84 4.43
CA GLN A 420 -20.23 -40.42 5.70
C GLN A 420 -20.29 -41.96 5.65
N LEU A 421 -20.77 -42.56 4.56
CA LEU A 421 -20.78 -44.02 4.40
C LEU A 421 -19.37 -44.61 4.27
N ILE A 422 -18.44 -43.92 3.60
CA ILE A 422 -17.05 -44.34 3.48
C ILE A 422 -16.37 -44.28 4.86
N ASP A 423 -16.54 -43.18 5.58
CA ASP A 423 -15.96 -42.96 6.91
C ASP A 423 -16.58 -43.91 7.95
N ALA A 424 -17.89 -44.16 7.90
CA ALA A 424 -18.57 -45.13 8.74
C ALA A 424 -18.09 -46.55 8.45
N ARG A 425 -17.91 -46.91 7.16
CA ARG A 425 -17.38 -48.21 6.77
C ARG A 425 -15.94 -48.42 7.25
N THR A 426 -15.08 -47.41 7.14
CA THR A 426 -13.71 -47.49 7.65
C THR A 426 -13.72 -47.61 9.17
N THR A 427 -14.50 -46.80 9.87
CA THR A 427 -14.60 -46.82 11.33
C THR A 427 -15.14 -48.17 11.83
N ALA A 428 -16.18 -48.71 11.19
CA ALA A 428 -16.73 -50.03 11.51
C ALA A 428 -15.71 -51.16 11.29
N LYS A 429 -14.96 -51.12 10.19
CA LYS A 429 -13.90 -52.10 9.91
C LYS A 429 -12.77 -52.07 10.95
N TYR A 430 -12.40 -50.88 11.43
CA TYR A 430 -11.40 -50.78 12.50
C TYR A 430 -11.97 -51.18 13.87
N LEU A 431 -13.23 -50.87 14.16
CA LEU A 431 -13.90 -51.30 15.39
C LEU A 431 -13.99 -52.82 15.48
N GLU A 432 -14.40 -53.50 14.39
CA GLU A 432 -14.43 -54.96 14.28
C GLU A 432 -13.04 -55.56 14.55
N ARG A 433 -12.00 -54.94 13.98
CA ARG A 433 -10.60 -55.36 14.17
C ARG A 433 -10.06 -55.09 15.58
N PHE A 434 -10.65 -54.17 16.34
CA PHE A 434 -10.33 -53.93 17.76
C PHE A 434 -11.11 -54.86 18.71
N LEU A 435 -12.26 -55.37 18.27
CA LEU A 435 -13.10 -56.33 19.00
C LEU A 435 -12.59 -57.77 18.85
N ASP A 436 -12.08 -58.12 17.67
CA ASP A 436 -11.32 -59.37 17.49
C ASP A 436 -9.96 -59.20 18.16
N ALA A 437 -9.66 -60.03 19.17
CA ALA A 437 -8.48 -59.96 20.04
C ALA A 437 -7.13 -60.26 19.33
N ASN A 438 -6.94 -59.80 18.09
CA ASN A 438 -5.74 -59.98 17.29
C ASN A 438 -4.80 -58.77 17.43
N ASP A 439 -3.58 -59.03 17.91
CA ASP A 439 -2.48 -58.06 18.13
C ASP A 439 -2.02 -57.31 16.85
N ASP A 440 -2.50 -57.67 15.67
CA ASP A 440 -2.14 -57.10 14.37
C ASP A 440 -2.61 -55.64 14.16
N VAL A 441 -3.45 -55.11 15.04
CA VAL A 441 -3.76 -53.68 15.07
C VAL A 441 -2.50 -52.88 15.44
N SER A 442 -1.62 -53.46 16.26
CA SER A 442 -0.40 -52.84 16.77
C SER A 442 0.57 -52.40 15.66
N LEU A 443 0.68 -53.13 14.54
CA LEU A 443 1.64 -52.84 13.47
C LEU A 443 1.38 -51.52 12.72
N MET A 444 0.12 -51.08 12.57
CA MET A 444 -0.20 -49.80 11.91
C MET A 444 -0.08 -48.60 12.86
N PHE A 445 -0.22 -48.83 14.16
CA PHE A 445 -0.04 -47.84 15.22
C PHE A 445 1.40 -47.79 15.78
N GLN A 446 2.30 -48.65 15.27
CA GLN A 446 3.74 -48.65 15.58
C GLN A 446 4.59 -47.97 14.50
N ASP A 447 4.06 -47.82 13.28
CA ASP A 447 4.75 -47.15 12.17
C ASP A 447 4.70 -45.63 12.34
N ALA A 448 5.83 -45.03 12.74
CA ALA A 448 6.00 -43.56 12.84
C ALA A 448 5.65 -42.81 11.53
N SER A 449 5.71 -43.48 10.37
CA SER A 449 5.32 -42.92 9.07
C SER A 449 3.80 -42.86 8.82
N LYS A 450 2.98 -43.55 9.61
CA LYS A 450 1.51 -43.63 9.45
C LYS A 450 0.74 -43.00 10.61
N LEU A 451 1.46 -42.36 11.54
CA LEU A 451 0.93 -41.73 12.74
C LEU A 451 -0.24 -40.75 12.48
N GLU A 452 -0.29 -40.16 11.28
CA GLU A 452 -1.36 -39.26 10.83
C GLU A 452 -2.69 -39.97 10.53
N GLN A 453 -2.62 -41.11 9.85
CA GLN A 453 -3.79 -41.92 9.52
C GLN A 453 -4.31 -42.59 10.80
N ALA A 454 -3.39 -43.07 11.63
CA ALA A 454 -3.67 -43.57 12.98
C ALA A 454 -4.40 -42.52 13.83
N ALA A 455 -3.93 -41.27 13.87
CA ALA A 455 -4.55 -40.19 14.62
C ALA A 455 -5.97 -39.85 14.10
N HIS A 456 -6.18 -39.82 12.78
CA HIS A 456 -7.51 -39.54 12.25
C HIS A 456 -8.51 -40.66 12.59
N ILE A 457 -8.10 -41.92 12.43
CA ILE A 457 -8.92 -43.11 12.66
C ILE A 457 -9.23 -43.27 14.16
N ILE A 458 -8.24 -43.09 15.06
CA ILE A 458 -8.46 -43.23 16.50
C ILE A 458 -9.39 -42.13 17.05
N HIS A 459 -9.31 -40.92 16.51
CA HIS A 459 -10.21 -39.83 16.90
C HIS A 459 -11.66 -40.12 16.48
N GLN A 460 -11.86 -40.60 15.25
CA GLN A 460 -13.18 -41.01 14.77
C GLN A 460 -13.74 -42.19 15.57
N LEU A 461 -12.93 -43.22 15.85
CA LEU A 461 -13.29 -44.36 16.69
C LEU A 461 -13.66 -43.94 18.11
N TYR A 462 -12.87 -43.06 18.73
CA TYR A 462 -13.12 -42.58 20.10
C TYR A 462 -14.47 -41.84 20.19
N ASN A 463 -14.78 -40.98 19.22
CA ASN A 463 -16.05 -40.26 19.19
C ASN A 463 -17.24 -41.21 18.98
N VAL A 464 -17.14 -42.15 18.03
CA VAL A 464 -18.21 -43.15 17.78
C VAL A 464 -18.42 -44.06 18.99
N LEU A 465 -17.37 -44.41 19.71
CA LEU A 465 -17.45 -45.22 20.93
C LEU A 465 -18.04 -44.46 22.13
N GLN A 466 -18.01 -43.12 22.15
CA GLN A 466 -18.71 -42.34 23.17
C GLN A 466 -20.24 -42.38 23.00
N GLU A 467 -20.73 -42.58 21.78
CA GLU A 467 -22.17 -42.60 21.46
C GLU A 467 -22.82 -43.97 21.63
N LEU A 468 -22.02 -45.05 21.76
CA LEU A 468 -22.52 -46.42 21.92
C LEU A 468 -22.93 -46.74 23.38
N PRO A 469 -23.95 -47.58 23.60
CA PRO A 469 -24.39 -48.00 24.95
C PRO A 469 -23.28 -48.72 25.73
N ASP A 470 -23.29 -48.62 27.06
CA ASP A 470 -22.34 -49.29 27.95
C ASP A 470 -22.69 -50.77 28.14
N GLU A 471 -22.53 -51.58 27.09
CA GLU A 471 -22.57 -53.03 27.20
C GLU A 471 -21.18 -53.61 27.50
N PRO A 472 -21.07 -54.72 28.25
CA PRO A 472 -19.78 -55.30 28.65
C PRO A 472 -18.85 -55.66 27.48
N LYS A 473 -19.39 -55.95 26.29
CA LYS A 473 -18.62 -56.21 25.07
C LYS A 473 -17.94 -54.95 24.51
N PHE A 474 -18.58 -53.79 24.65
CA PHE A 474 -18.05 -52.52 24.17
C PHE A 474 -17.23 -51.79 25.23
N ILE A 475 -17.39 -52.09 26.52
CA ILE A 475 -16.58 -51.50 27.59
C ILE A 475 -15.10 -51.86 27.42
N GLU A 476 -14.75 -53.10 27.06
CA GLU A 476 -13.36 -53.52 26.82
C GLU A 476 -12.76 -52.83 25.57
N ALA A 477 -13.55 -52.63 24.52
CA ALA A 477 -13.13 -51.87 23.34
C ALA A 477 -12.99 -50.36 23.65
N LYS A 478 -13.90 -49.79 24.47
CA LYS A 478 -13.84 -48.39 24.93
C LYS A 478 -12.58 -48.13 25.75
N THR A 479 -12.20 -49.01 26.66
CA THR A 479 -10.97 -48.86 27.45
C THR A 479 -9.73 -48.99 26.58
N LYS A 480 -9.64 -50.01 25.71
CA LYS A 480 -8.51 -50.20 24.78
C LYS A 480 -8.34 -49.01 23.81
N VAL A 481 -9.43 -48.49 23.24
CA VAL A 481 -9.37 -47.33 22.33
C VAL A 481 -9.01 -46.05 23.09
N LYS A 482 -9.47 -45.87 24.33
CA LYS A 482 -9.08 -44.73 25.17
C LYS A 482 -7.60 -44.77 25.54
N GLU A 483 -7.05 -45.92 25.90
CA GLU A 483 -5.61 -46.09 26.17
C GLU A 483 -4.78 -45.78 24.91
N ARG A 484 -5.22 -46.24 23.74
CA ARG A 484 -4.54 -45.94 22.47
C ARG A 484 -4.69 -44.49 22.03
N TYR A 485 -5.84 -43.86 22.30
CA TYR A 485 -6.04 -42.43 22.08
C TYR A 485 -5.02 -41.60 22.87
N LEU A 486 -4.86 -41.91 24.16
CA LEU A 486 -3.89 -41.23 25.03
C LEU A 486 -2.44 -41.50 24.59
N ALA A 487 -2.11 -42.74 24.21
CA ALA A 487 -0.77 -43.08 23.73
C ALA A 487 -0.39 -42.34 22.43
N ILE A 488 -1.31 -42.25 21.48
CA ILE A 488 -1.09 -41.52 20.21
C ILE A 488 -1.02 -40.01 20.46
N GLU A 489 -1.79 -39.50 21.41
CA GLU A 489 -1.72 -38.10 21.84
C GLU A 489 -0.36 -37.77 22.46
N GLU A 490 0.16 -38.60 23.35
CA GLU A 490 1.53 -38.46 23.90
C GLU A 490 2.61 -38.56 22.82
N GLU A 491 2.47 -39.47 21.86
CA GLU A 491 3.43 -39.64 20.76
C GLU A 491 3.40 -38.44 19.80
N LEU A 492 2.22 -37.90 19.50
CA LEU A 492 2.04 -36.66 18.72
C LEU A 492 2.68 -35.45 19.42
N LEU A 493 2.51 -35.33 20.74
CA LEU A 493 3.14 -34.27 21.53
C LEU A 493 4.66 -34.42 21.54
N LEU A 494 5.17 -35.65 21.61
CA LEU A 494 6.60 -35.94 21.62
C LEU A 494 7.25 -35.66 20.24
N GLU A 495 6.61 -36.06 19.14
CA GLU A 495 7.06 -35.70 17.78
C GLU A 495 6.97 -34.19 17.52
N PHE A 496 5.98 -33.51 18.10
CA PHE A 496 5.91 -32.06 18.06
C PHE A 496 7.11 -31.42 18.77
N SER A 497 7.46 -31.83 20.00
CA SER A 497 8.66 -31.35 20.70
C SER A 497 9.95 -31.68 19.94
N ARG A 498 10.05 -32.86 19.31
CA ARG A 498 11.20 -33.21 18.44
C ARG A 498 11.29 -32.30 17.21
N ALA A 499 10.16 -32.00 16.58
CA ALA A 499 10.08 -31.08 15.45
C ALA A 499 10.50 -29.66 15.86
N GLN A 500 10.12 -29.23 17.08
CA GLN A 500 10.51 -27.95 17.66
C GLN A 500 12.02 -27.84 17.87
N VAL A 501 12.66 -28.87 18.42
CA VAL A 501 14.13 -28.93 18.58
C VAL A 501 14.85 -28.89 17.22
N ARG A 502 14.27 -29.51 16.19
CA ARG A 502 14.81 -29.50 14.81
C ARG A 502 14.48 -28.21 14.03
N ASN A 503 13.68 -27.31 14.60
CA ASN A 503 13.18 -26.09 13.96
C ASN A 503 12.44 -26.33 12.62
N ASP A 504 11.76 -27.46 12.48
CA ASP A 504 10.98 -27.78 11.27
C ASP A 504 9.56 -27.20 11.35
N LYS A 505 9.39 -26.01 10.75
CA LYS A 505 8.12 -25.28 10.72
C LYS A 505 6.99 -26.05 10.01
N LYS A 506 7.30 -26.87 9.00
CA LYS A 506 6.28 -27.59 8.22
C LYS A 506 5.73 -28.77 9.02
N ALA A 507 6.62 -29.53 9.67
CA ALA A 507 6.23 -30.61 10.56
C ALA A 507 5.43 -30.07 11.76
N MET A 508 5.87 -28.96 12.39
CA MET A 508 5.14 -28.33 13.49
C MET A 508 3.70 -27.94 13.10
N LYS A 509 3.51 -27.25 11.97
CA LYS A 509 2.17 -26.86 11.51
C LYS A 509 1.28 -28.07 11.22
N LYS A 510 1.87 -29.15 10.70
CA LYS A 510 1.17 -30.41 10.43
C LYS A 510 0.67 -31.07 11.73
N TYR A 511 1.53 -31.18 12.74
CA TYR A 511 1.17 -31.77 14.03
C TYR A 511 0.18 -30.90 14.81
N ILE A 512 0.31 -29.57 14.78
CA ILE A 512 -0.65 -28.64 15.39
C ILE A 512 -2.06 -28.84 14.81
N LYS A 513 -2.16 -28.96 13.48
CA LYS A 513 -3.44 -29.18 12.79
C LYS A 513 -4.05 -30.56 13.07
N LEU A 514 -3.24 -31.55 13.40
CA LEU A 514 -3.72 -32.87 13.82
C LEU A 514 -4.17 -32.84 15.28
N LEU A 515 -3.36 -32.26 16.17
CA LEU A 515 -3.63 -32.10 17.59
C LEU A 515 -4.80 -31.16 17.89
N SER A 516 -5.17 -30.24 16.99
CA SER A 516 -6.37 -29.39 17.16
C SER A 516 -7.68 -30.19 17.23
N LYS A 517 -7.69 -31.42 16.71
CA LYS A 517 -8.83 -32.35 16.84
C LYS A 517 -8.82 -33.11 18.17
N PHE A 518 -7.70 -33.11 18.89
CA PHE A 518 -7.50 -33.80 20.16
C PHE A 518 -7.64 -32.83 21.35
N LYS A 519 -7.85 -33.36 22.55
CA LYS A 519 -7.99 -32.53 23.76
C LYS A 519 -6.67 -31.90 24.20
N GLY A 520 -5.54 -32.51 23.85
CA GLY A 520 -4.18 -32.07 24.11
C GLY A 520 -3.68 -30.90 23.26
N HIS A 521 -4.56 -30.22 22.50
CA HIS A 521 -4.19 -28.97 21.84
C HIS A 521 -3.69 -27.92 22.83
N ASN A 522 -4.29 -27.85 24.03
CA ASN A 522 -3.85 -26.94 25.08
C ASN A 522 -2.48 -27.36 25.65
N ASP A 523 -2.23 -28.65 25.81
CA ASP A 523 -0.96 -29.19 26.30
C ASP A 523 0.15 -29.00 25.26
N CYS A 524 -0.17 -29.09 23.97
CA CYS A 524 0.73 -28.72 22.87
C CYS A 524 1.13 -27.24 22.94
N ILE A 525 0.17 -26.35 23.21
CA ILE A 525 0.44 -24.92 23.40
C ILE A 525 1.31 -24.69 24.65
N GLN A 526 1.01 -25.36 25.76
CA GLN A 526 1.82 -25.26 26.98
C GLN A 526 3.24 -25.77 26.76
N ASN A 527 3.43 -26.96 26.19
CA ASN A 527 4.76 -27.52 25.90
C ASN A 527 5.54 -26.64 24.92
N PHE A 528 4.88 -26.12 23.89
CA PHE A 528 5.50 -25.17 22.95
C PHE A 528 6.04 -23.93 23.67
N ILE A 529 5.22 -23.33 24.53
CA ILE A 529 5.57 -22.15 25.33
C ILE A 529 6.72 -22.51 26.29
N THR A 530 6.60 -23.59 27.05
CA THR A 530 7.63 -24.02 28.01
C THR A 530 8.96 -24.29 27.32
N ASP A 531 8.97 -24.93 26.16
CA ASP A 531 10.19 -25.20 25.39
C ASP A 531 10.77 -23.92 24.75
N CYS A 532 9.94 -22.93 24.36
CA CYS A 532 10.43 -21.62 23.94
C CYS A 532 11.05 -20.81 25.09
N LEU A 533 10.60 -21.04 26.33
CA LEU A 533 11.11 -20.36 27.52
C LEU A 533 12.34 -21.06 28.13
N LYS A 534 12.54 -22.36 27.87
CA LYS A 534 13.74 -23.12 28.27
C LYS A 534 14.98 -22.58 27.54
N GLY A 535 16.06 -22.29 28.27
CA GLY A 535 17.32 -21.81 27.71
C GLY A 535 17.43 -20.28 27.53
N TYR A 536 16.31 -19.53 27.51
CA TYR A 536 16.35 -18.08 27.26
C TYR A 536 16.65 -17.24 28.52
N PHE A 537 16.27 -17.74 29.70
CA PHE A 537 16.40 -17.05 30.99
C PHE A 537 17.49 -17.64 31.91
N ASP A 538 18.27 -18.62 31.44
CA ASP A 538 19.28 -19.31 32.25
C ASP A 538 20.57 -18.49 32.46
N ASN A 539 20.66 -17.30 31.84
CA ASN A 539 21.76 -16.37 32.04
C ASN A 539 21.46 -15.40 33.20
N PRO A 540 22.19 -15.49 34.34
CA PRO A 540 21.93 -14.65 35.52
C PRO A 540 22.26 -13.16 35.34
N ASN A 541 22.90 -12.77 34.23
CA ASN A 541 23.38 -11.40 33.98
C ASN A 541 22.52 -10.60 32.99
N ILE A 542 21.37 -11.13 32.53
CA ILE A 542 20.51 -10.43 31.57
C ILE A 542 19.27 -9.90 32.28
N ASP A 543 19.06 -8.58 32.20
CA ASP A 543 17.85 -7.91 32.71
C ASP A 543 16.61 -8.53 32.05
N ILE A 544 15.80 -9.25 32.84
CA ILE A 544 14.61 -9.99 32.38
C ILE A 544 13.64 -9.07 31.64
N PHE A 545 13.54 -7.80 32.04
CA PHE A 545 12.69 -6.80 31.40
C PHE A 545 13.14 -6.40 29.97
N TYR A 546 14.41 -6.59 29.62
CA TYR A 546 14.93 -6.28 28.28
C TYR A 546 14.84 -7.50 27.34
N SER A 547 14.96 -8.71 27.87
CA SER A 547 14.88 -9.95 27.09
C SER A 547 13.45 -10.36 26.74
N ILE A 548 12.47 -10.00 27.58
CA ILE A 548 11.05 -10.34 27.36
C ILE A 548 10.50 -9.78 26.04
N PRO A 549 10.64 -8.48 25.70
CA PRO A 549 10.14 -7.94 24.43
C PRO A 549 10.76 -8.61 23.20
N GLN A 550 12.07 -8.91 23.25
CA GLN A 550 12.78 -9.56 22.15
C GLN A 550 12.31 -11.01 21.92
N LEU A 551 12.00 -11.72 23.01
CA LEU A 551 11.40 -13.05 22.93
C LEU A 551 10.00 -12.97 22.33
N PHE A 552 9.18 -12.01 22.76
CA PHE A 552 7.84 -11.82 22.21
C PHE A 552 7.86 -11.49 20.72
N THR A 553 8.81 -10.68 20.21
CA THR A 553 8.92 -10.43 18.77
C THR A 553 9.23 -11.71 17.99
N LYS A 554 10.24 -12.48 18.43
CA LYS A 554 10.64 -13.73 17.75
C LYS A 554 9.57 -14.82 17.81
N VAL A 555 8.92 -14.96 18.98
CA VAL A 555 7.91 -16.00 19.19
C VAL A 555 6.57 -15.61 18.56
N SER A 556 6.22 -14.32 18.49
CA SER A 556 5.01 -13.84 17.79
C SER A 556 5.07 -14.12 16.29
N GLU A 557 6.22 -13.93 15.64
CA GLU A 557 6.41 -14.34 14.24
C GLU A 557 6.16 -15.84 14.03
N LEU A 558 6.69 -16.68 14.92
CA LEU A 558 6.49 -18.13 14.87
C LEU A 558 5.03 -18.52 15.16
N ILE A 559 4.35 -17.86 16.11
CA ILE A 559 2.95 -18.13 16.44
C ILE A 559 2.04 -17.79 15.26
N ASN A 560 2.26 -16.65 14.60
CA ASN A 560 1.48 -16.20 13.44
C ASN A 560 1.63 -17.14 12.23
N GLU A 561 2.78 -17.80 12.08
CA GLU A 561 3.00 -18.78 11.00
C GLU A 561 2.39 -20.15 11.28
N LEU A 562 2.35 -20.56 12.57
CA LEU A 562 2.04 -21.93 12.99
C LEU A 562 0.58 -22.15 13.40
N PHE A 563 -0.11 -21.17 14.00
CA PHE A 563 -1.44 -21.34 14.58
C PHE A 563 -2.55 -20.61 13.82
N ASP A 564 -3.72 -21.24 13.69
CA ASP A 564 -4.90 -20.63 13.08
C ASP A 564 -5.58 -19.59 14.01
N GLN A 565 -5.28 -19.62 15.32
CA GLN A 565 -5.74 -18.66 16.33
C GLN A 565 -4.55 -18.09 17.12
N PRO A 566 -3.81 -17.10 16.58
CA PRO A 566 -2.61 -16.57 17.23
C PRO A 566 -2.90 -15.82 18.53
N GLU A 567 -4.03 -15.11 18.62
CA GLU A 567 -4.41 -14.28 19.78
C GLU A 567 -4.50 -15.06 21.10
N LYS A 568 -5.07 -16.27 21.06
CA LYS A 568 -5.19 -17.10 22.27
C LYS A 568 -3.84 -17.65 22.74
N VAL A 569 -2.95 -17.94 21.80
CA VAL A 569 -1.61 -18.47 22.08
C VAL A 569 -0.70 -17.37 22.61
N THR A 570 -0.79 -16.15 22.06
CA THR A 570 -0.06 -14.99 22.59
C THR A 570 -0.56 -14.59 23.97
N GLU A 571 -1.88 -14.58 24.22
CA GLU A 571 -2.44 -14.32 25.55
C GLU A 571 -1.91 -15.33 26.59
N ARG A 572 -1.90 -16.62 26.23
CA ARG A 572 -1.39 -17.68 27.10
C ARG A 572 0.11 -17.56 27.36
N LEU A 573 0.91 -17.24 26.34
CA LEU A 573 2.34 -16.96 26.47
C LEU A 573 2.60 -15.80 27.43
N ILE A 574 1.81 -14.72 27.32
CA ILE A 574 1.92 -13.56 28.22
C ILE A 574 1.63 -13.96 29.66
N ILE A 575 0.56 -14.73 29.91
CA ILE A 575 0.24 -15.21 31.27
C ILE A 575 1.41 -16.02 31.82
N THR A 576 1.89 -17.01 31.07
CA THR A 576 2.97 -17.90 31.51
C THR A 576 4.26 -17.13 31.83
N VAL A 577 4.66 -16.17 31.00
CA VAL A 577 5.84 -15.32 31.27
C VAL A 577 5.66 -14.49 32.54
N TYR A 578 4.49 -13.88 32.74
CA TYR A 578 4.21 -13.06 33.91
C TYR A 578 4.13 -13.89 35.20
N THR A 579 3.55 -15.08 35.16
CA THR A 579 3.36 -15.92 36.36
C THR A 579 4.57 -16.79 36.68
N GLU A 580 5.25 -17.37 35.69
CA GLU A 580 6.33 -18.35 35.91
C GLU A 580 7.73 -17.73 35.93
N LYS A 581 7.92 -16.52 35.39
CA LYS A 581 9.24 -15.87 35.31
C LYS A 581 9.28 -14.52 36.00
N LEU A 582 8.32 -13.63 35.71
CA LEU A 582 8.31 -12.30 36.31
C LEU A 582 7.94 -12.34 37.80
N ALA A 583 6.91 -13.09 38.20
CA ALA A 583 6.50 -13.17 39.59
C ALA A 583 7.56 -13.77 40.53
N PRO A 584 8.28 -14.86 40.17
CA PRO A 584 9.40 -15.37 40.98
C PRO A 584 10.59 -14.40 41.03
N TYR A 585 10.94 -13.75 39.92
CA TYR A 585 12.04 -12.77 39.92
C TYR A 585 11.75 -11.57 40.82
N VAL A 586 10.53 -11.04 40.77
CA VAL A 586 10.07 -9.96 41.65
C VAL A 586 10.07 -10.44 43.11
N ARG A 587 9.66 -11.68 43.36
CA ARG A 587 9.70 -12.29 44.70
C ARG A 587 11.13 -12.42 45.23
N ASP A 588 12.06 -12.95 44.44
CA ASP A 588 13.44 -13.15 44.88
C ASP A 588 14.17 -11.83 45.18
N GLN A 589 13.90 -10.79 44.39
CA GLN A 589 14.44 -9.44 44.60
C GLN A 589 13.84 -8.73 45.81
N LEU A 590 12.55 -8.94 46.10
CA LEU A 590 11.85 -8.26 47.20
C LEU A 590 11.97 -9.02 48.54
N ASP A 591 11.86 -10.34 48.53
CA ASP A 591 11.97 -11.20 49.72
C ASP A 591 13.40 -11.19 50.29
N ALA A 592 14.42 -10.86 49.49
CA ALA A 592 15.79 -10.64 49.97
C ALA A 592 15.87 -9.52 51.02
N TYR A 593 15.10 -8.44 50.85
CA TYR A 593 15.09 -7.29 51.78
C TYR A 593 14.12 -7.48 52.95
N VAL A 594 13.03 -8.26 52.76
CA VAL A 594 12.08 -8.58 53.82
C VAL A 594 12.69 -9.50 54.89
N ARG A 595 13.70 -10.32 54.53
CA ARG A 595 14.37 -11.24 55.45
C ARG A 595 15.30 -10.56 56.47
N ASN A 596 15.78 -9.33 56.22
CA ASN A 596 16.62 -8.55 57.15
C ASN A 596 16.07 -7.10 57.27
N PRO A 597 15.17 -6.83 58.24
CA PRO A 597 14.52 -5.53 58.38
C PRO A 597 15.42 -4.53 59.12
N ASP A 598 16.33 -3.88 58.38
CA ASP A 598 17.02 -2.66 58.81
C ASP A 598 16.37 -1.43 58.14
N LEU A 599 16.47 -0.24 58.75
CA LEU A 599 16.01 1.05 58.22
C LEU A 599 16.48 1.30 56.76
N ASP A 600 17.75 0.99 56.48
CA ASP A 600 18.34 1.10 55.13
C ASP A 600 17.79 0.05 54.15
N ASN A 601 17.39 -1.12 54.63
CA ASN A 601 16.85 -2.20 53.81
C ASN A 601 15.38 -1.97 53.46
N MET A 602 14.63 -1.31 54.35
CA MET A 602 13.25 -0.88 54.10
C MET A 602 13.16 0.23 53.04
N GLU A 603 14.09 1.19 53.06
CA GLU A 603 14.19 2.22 52.02
C GLU A 603 14.62 1.62 50.67
N LYS A 604 15.62 0.72 50.67
CA LYS A 604 16.02 -0.02 49.47
C LYS A 604 14.90 -0.92 48.94
N TYR A 605 14.08 -1.51 49.82
CA TYR A 605 12.90 -2.30 49.44
C TYR A 605 11.86 -1.44 48.73
N LEU A 606 11.51 -0.27 49.26
CA LEU A 606 10.53 0.66 48.65
C LEU A 606 11.05 1.24 47.31
N GLN A 607 12.34 1.60 47.24
CA GLN A 607 12.98 2.04 45.99
C GLN A 607 13.04 0.92 44.94
N THR A 608 13.33 -0.31 45.36
CA THR A 608 13.35 -1.49 44.47
C THR A 608 11.95 -1.84 43.99
N LEU A 609 10.93 -1.76 44.85
CA LEU A 609 9.52 -1.95 44.47
C LEU A 609 9.04 -0.88 43.46
N TYR A 610 9.42 0.38 43.67
CA TYR A 610 9.11 1.47 42.74
C TYR A 610 9.81 1.28 41.39
N THR A 611 11.10 0.93 41.39
CA THR A 611 11.83 0.71 40.13
C THR A 611 11.33 -0.52 39.38
N LEU A 612 11.00 -1.62 40.07
CA LEU A 612 10.43 -2.82 39.45
C LEU A 612 9.03 -2.60 38.89
N SER A 613 8.15 -1.89 39.62
CA SER A 613 6.82 -1.54 39.11
C SER A 613 6.88 -0.56 37.94
N LYS A 614 7.82 0.39 37.93
CA LYS A 614 8.09 1.28 36.79
C LYS A 614 8.64 0.52 35.58
N LYS A 615 9.52 -0.47 35.78
CA LYS A 615 10.00 -1.35 34.70
C LYS A 615 8.88 -2.23 34.16
N ALA A 616 7.97 -2.75 35.01
CA ALA A 616 6.84 -3.58 34.60
C ALA A 616 5.74 -2.80 33.85
N THR A 617 5.49 -1.54 34.21
CA THR A 617 4.59 -0.65 33.45
C THR A 617 5.19 -0.25 32.10
N LYS A 618 6.50 0.02 32.06
CA LYS A 618 7.22 0.25 30.80
C LYS A 618 7.15 -0.97 29.88
N LEU A 619 7.36 -2.18 30.41
CA LEU A 619 7.22 -3.43 29.67
C LEU A 619 5.81 -3.59 29.09
N SER A 620 4.77 -3.30 29.88
CA SER A 620 3.38 -3.35 29.40
C SER A 620 3.12 -2.37 28.25
N ASN A 621 3.70 -1.16 28.31
CA ASN A 621 3.57 -0.18 27.23
C ASN A 621 4.35 -0.61 25.99
N ASP A 622 5.55 -1.16 26.16
CA ASP A 622 6.37 -1.68 25.06
C ASP A 622 5.63 -2.83 24.33
N LEU A 623 4.94 -3.72 25.06
CA LEU A 623 4.11 -4.78 24.47
C LEU A 623 2.86 -4.26 23.74
N GLN A 624 2.27 -3.15 24.18
CA GLN A 624 1.15 -2.48 23.50
C GLN A 624 1.60 -1.80 22.21
N THR A 625 2.73 -1.08 22.24
CA THR A 625 3.25 -0.40 21.05
C THR A 625 3.64 -1.36 19.93
N GLN A 626 4.01 -2.58 20.28
CA GLN A 626 4.36 -3.65 19.34
C GLN A 626 3.14 -4.43 18.78
N LYS A 627 1.89 -4.07 19.14
CA LYS A 627 0.65 -4.75 18.72
C LYS A 627 0.63 -6.27 19.00
N ILE A 628 1.26 -6.70 20.10
CA ILE A 628 1.31 -8.13 20.47
C ILE A 628 0.06 -8.55 21.26
N SER A 629 -0.63 -7.58 21.88
CA SER A 629 -1.89 -7.76 22.61
C SER A 629 -2.78 -6.53 22.40
N ASP A 630 -4.02 -6.74 21.96
CA ASP A 630 -4.97 -5.67 21.68
C ASP A 630 -5.74 -5.17 22.93
N ASP A 631 -5.74 -5.93 24.04
CA ASP A 631 -6.43 -5.54 25.28
C ASP A 631 -5.49 -4.90 26.32
N PRO A 632 -5.55 -3.56 26.53
CA PRO A 632 -4.75 -2.87 27.54
C PRO A 632 -5.19 -3.20 28.97
N ALA A 633 -6.45 -3.60 29.19
CA ALA A 633 -6.97 -3.94 30.52
C ALA A 633 -6.44 -5.29 31.01
N PHE A 634 -6.17 -6.22 30.10
CA PHE A 634 -5.60 -7.53 30.39
C PHE A 634 -4.17 -7.44 30.94
N LEU A 635 -3.29 -6.69 30.28
CA LEU A 635 -1.90 -6.49 30.72
C LEU A 635 -1.83 -5.76 32.07
N HIS A 636 -2.73 -4.80 32.30
CA HIS A 636 -2.84 -4.11 33.58
C HIS A 636 -3.26 -5.07 34.71
N LYS A 637 -4.22 -5.97 34.46
CA LYS A 637 -4.65 -6.99 35.44
C LYS A 637 -3.52 -7.97 35.79
N LEU A 638 -2.68 -8.34 34.82
CA LEU A 638 -1.51 -9.21 35.07
C LEU A 638 -0.44 -8.51 35.91
N ASN A 639 -0.14 -7.24 35.60
CA ASN A 639 0.73 -6.41 36.45
C ASN A 639 0.17 -6.31 37.87
N GLN A 640 -1.12 -6.03 38.02
CA GLN A 640 -1.76 -6.03 39.34
C GLN A 640 -1.62 -7.38 40.04
N HIS A 641 -1.81 -8.50 39.33
CA HIS A 641 -1.69 -9.84 39.93
C HIS A 641 -0.28 -10.11 40.50
N VAL A 642 0.78 -9.70 39.80
CA VAL A 642 2.17 -9.85 40.25
C VAL A 642 2.46 -9.01 41.51
N PHE A 643 1.96 -7.78 41.58
CA PHE A 643 2.27 -6.85 42.68
C PHE A 643 1.20 -6.79 43.79
N LYS A 644 0.06 -7.48 43.66
CA LYS A 644 -1.08 -7.40 44.59
C LYS A 644 -0.73 -7.73 46.04
N SER A 645 0.14 -8.71 46.27
CA SER A 645 0.61 -9.09 47.61
C SER A 645 1.45 -7.97 48.23
N TYR A 646 2.35 -7.38 47.45
CA TYR A 646 3.27 -6.33 47.90
C TYR A 646 2.58 -4.98 48.09
N LEU A 647 1.61 -4.64 47.24
CA LEU A 647 0.81 -3.41 47.35
C LEU A 647 -0.08 -3.38 48.60
N LYS A 648 -0.55 -4.55 49.07
CA LYS A 648 -1.32 -4.64 50.33
C LYS A 648 -0.48 -4.29 51.55
N THR A 649 0.80 -4.66 51.54
CA THR A 649 1.73 -4.42 52.64
C THR A 649 2.47 -3.08 52.49
N TYR A 650 2.51 -2.52 51.27
CA TYR A 650 3.14 -1.23 50.95
C TYR A 650 2.68 -0.10 51.86
N SER A 651 1.36 0.09 52.03
CA SER A 651 0.85 1.19 52.87
C SER A 651 1.34 1.11 54.31
N LYS A 652 1.54 -0.10 54.87
CA LYS A 652 2.04 -0.26 56.24
C LYS A 652 3.53 0.04 56.32
N TYR A 653 4.30 -0.46 55.36
CA TYR A 653 5.74 -0.25 55.32
C TYR A 653 6.14 1.20 54.99
N GLU A 654 5.38 1.88 54.14
CA GLU A 654 5.56 3.31 53.82
C GLU A 654 5.25 4.18 55.05
N ILE A 655 4.14 3.93 55.74
CA ILE A 655 3.78 4.67 56.96
C ILE A 655 4.84 4.47 58.04
N ASN A 656 5.28 3.24 58.30
CA ASN A 656 6.33 2.98 59.29
C ASN A 656 7.65 3.67 58.92
N CYS A 657 8.06 3.63 57.66
CA CYS A 657 9.28 4.30 57.20
C CYS A 657 9.17 5.84 57.33
N LEU A 658 8.01 6.41 57.02
CA LEU A 658 7.75 7.83 57.19
C LEU A 658 7.70 8.24 58.67
N GLU A 659 7.06 7.46 59.53
CA GLU A 659 7.03 7.69 60.98
C GLU A 659 8.44 7.67 61.57
N GLU A 660 9.26 6.67 61.22
CA GLU A 660 10.65 6.62 61.66
C GLU A 660 11.49 7.80 61.11
N LYS A 661 11.30 8.19 59.84
CA LYS A 661 11.97 9.38 59.28
C LYS A 661 11.53 10.67 59.96
N PHE A 662 10.23 10.83 60.21
CA PHE A 662 9.72 11.98 60.94
C PHE A 662 10.28 12.03 62.34
N GLN A 663 10.40 10.87 63.02
CA GLN A 663 10.96 10.79 64.36
C GLN A 663 12.45 11.14 64.38
N VAL A 664 13.26 10.64 63.44
CA VAL A 664 14.67 11.03 63.28
C VAL A 664 14.81 12.53 62.99
N HIS A 665 13.93 13.08 62.14
CA HIS A 665 13.92 14.52 61.86
C HIS A 665 13.45 15.35 63.06
N LEU A 666 12.50 14.86 63.85
CA LEU A 666 12.02 15.51 65.08
C LEU A 666 13.12 15.55 66.12
N GLU A 667 13.84 14.45 66.35
CA GLU A 667 15.03 14.39 67.22
C GLU A 667 16.15 15.33 66.74
N ARG A 668 16.32 15.48 65.42
CA ARG A 668 17.27 16.44 64.83
C ARG A 668 16.84 17.90 65.00
N VAL A 669 15.54 18.18 64.94
CA VAL A 669 14.97 19.52 65.16
C VAL A 669 14.96 19.87 66.65
N GLU A 670 14.68 18.92 67.55
CA GLU A 670 14.75 19.13 68.99
C GLU A 670 16.20 19.36 69.46
N SER A 671 17.17 18.63 68.90
CA SER A 671 18.59 18.86 69.18
C SER A 671 19.12 20.20 68.64
N THR A 672 18.50 20.78 67.62
CA THR A 672 18.86 22.11 67.06
C THR A 672 18.01 23.26 67.63
N GLY A 673 16.78 22.98 68.08
CA GLY A 673 15.83 23.95 68.67
C GLY A 673 16.07 24.29 70.14
N GLY A 674 16.96 23.56 70.81
CA GLY A 674 17.38 23.82 72.20
C GLY A 674 18.11 25.16 72.44
N GLN A 675 18.33 26.00 71.42
CA GLN A 675 19.08 27.26 71.59
C GLN A 675 18.32 28.57 71.38
N ARG A 676 17.01 28.60 71.08
CA ARG A 676 16.27 29.89 71.06
C ARG A 676 14.82 29.78 71.54
N ARG A 677 14.63 29.85 72.87
CA ARG A 677 13.41 30.43 73.48
C ARG A 677 13.55 31.95 73.54
N ILE A 678 12.41 32.67 73.43
CA ILE A 678 12.07 34.08 73.78
C ILE A 678 11.22 34.64 72.60
N LYS A 679 10.01 35.20 72.74
CA LYS A 679 9.16 35.64 73.86
C LYS A 679 7.69 35.78 73.38
N PRO A 680 6.70 35.88 74.30
CA PRO A 680 5.29 36.08 74.00
C PRO A 680 4.92 37.57 73.88
N THR A 681 4.08 37.90 72.91
CA THR A 681 3.27 39.13 72.76
C THR A 681 2.07 38.69 71.92
N GLY A 682 0.79 38.83 72.30
CA GLY A 682 0.15 39.80 73.17
C GLY A 682 -0.89 40.54 72.32
N LEU A 683 -2.17 40.21 72.56
CA LEU A 683 -3.42 40.61 71.88
C LEU A 683 -3.78 39.90 70.58
#